data_AF-A0A7C4YIB8-F1
#
_entry.id   AF-A0A7C4YIB8-F1
#
_cell.length_a   1.000
_cell.length_b   1.000
_cell.length_c   1.000
_cell.angle_alpha   90.00
_cell.angle_beta   90.00
_cell.angle_gamma   90.00
#
_symmetry.space_group_name_H-M   'P 1'
#
loop_
_entity.id
_entity.type
_entity.pdbx_description
1 polymer ?
#
loop_
_entity_poly.entity_id
_entity_poly.type
_entity_poly.pdbx_seq_one_letter_code
_entity_poly.pdbx_strand_id
1 'polypeptide(L)'
;MKLKFLALSLVVALALSTVLPAGAAGSITVKPSAMNGWGFLLESGANGAGDFVSGPGAVPLGTGSVHLTLGSSSDGMLIGVAEYGGTRLGDITTLSYSTYQSVTSTSTVQAISLQFNIDDDVTDGDIAWKGRLVFEPYYSETVTNGIWQTWDALTQGRWWATGATMNAVCSIATPCTWSDVLSNFPDAGIHSVFGAVQFKAGSGWPAGFDGNVDAFTIGVSGDDTTYDFEPETPCTTVCYADAVNGNDSFGGDSPASAKKTIQAALDAVSPNGTVRVLPGNYDETATNRWVLGTNGPHQFGLFIDKNGVTIQGVTAGDVPITDYNALGANVTTNATNNFGASGIFVQGDDVTIAGLHIGPNIPGDNKTIEIIGDGFTLKDSHVDVPGGGSVYFNDWQFDTINDVSHLQSYVIDHNLIDQNTSIDITSGAGYSGPVSGRRITNNEFINAEFWPSISFNGSGTGVPWFVQSVGGAVIEDNTFTNTFNGNDVRAGHIRVRGDVEVSQFDWTAYWNDNTFNKAVVTLVGAYPPFDVREYNYTSGTYSFDVRRIGVSIQGSVDVATAGDTVLVKAGTYEEQVAVDTSLTLLGESGAASTFILAPSTIPIASDPESNIVKITGAGVSVDFSGFTVAGPGPGGCGTINAGIFVRDDAYANIHDNKIVDVRDDPFSGCQNGVAIQIGRASLSTSGTADISDNEISGYQKNGVTVSNVGSSATVTNNVITGAGPTTIIAQNGVQVSGGATAEINGNTISNHSYSPGSYTSTGMLIFAADADTYGNTLSENQTGIYHIEGSGVHEANVLNVSTAGTGSPYLYGFVIDAPPPGLKPAPFEDAGLPEPLAAINSVSTLSSAVQDVDVLNNELTGDGSSASYGIGAYGGYGALDIDLTVKNNKVFNFGTGLDIYQCTSGCTTSVFTNVVVNLNSITGNTDYGLLNTDAIPVNAELNWWNSPDGPAPTGSGDEVGGDVDFTPWLCNGTDTSADTGFQPNVLTDCYGPVVTNVYTIPTVVYLNGWIWVKATADDVATGNANIVSADYNVNNSGWVPMWAWDGTFNEPNEKVKALFKATTPG
;
A
#
# COMPACT_ATOMS: atom_id res chain seq x y z
N MET A 1 -19.84 -47.12 -58.56
CA MET A 1 -21.24 -47.48 -58.21
C MET A 1 -22.02 -46.18 -58.12
N LYS A 2 -23.03 -46.00 -58.98
CA LYS A 2 -24.04 -44.92 -59.04
C LYS A 2 -23.79 -43.63 -58.23
N LEU A 3 -23.75 -42.47 -58.91
CA LEU A 3 -24.62 -41.36 -58.52
C LEU A 3 -25.03 -40.56 -59.75
N LYS A 4 -26.35 -40.53 -59.94
CA LYS A 4 -27.13 -39.86 -60.98
C LYS A 4 -27.87 -38.75 -60.23
N PHE A 5 -27.98 -37.57 -60.83
CA PHE A 5 -28.84 -36.45 -60.42
C PHE A 5 -28.56 -35.81 -59.05
N LEU A 6 -27.87 -34.66 -59.06
CA LEU A 6 -28.19 -33.53 -58.19
C LEU A 6 -27.60 -32.25 -58.83
N ALA A 7 -28.29 -31.74 -59.86
CA ALA A 7 -28.04 -30.43 -60.45
C ALA A 7 -29.28 -29.58 -60.21
N LEU A 8 -29.52 -29.20 -58.96
CA LEU A 8 -30.46 -28.13 -58.58
C LEU A 8 -30.30 -27.85 -57.08
N SER A 9 -29.38 -26.95 -56.71
CA SER A 9 -29.35 -26.13 -55.48
C SER A 9 -27.91 -25.72 -55.15
N LEU A 10 -27.39 -24.72 -55.88
CA LEU A 10 -26.40 -23.81 -55.30
C LEU A 10 -27.05 -22.44 -55.30
N VAL A 11 -27.92 -22.23 -54.31
CA VAL A 11 -28.40 -20.91 -53.92
C VAL A 11 -27.18 -20.20 -53.35
N VAL A 12 -26.51 -19.40 -54.17
CA VAL A 12 -25.65 -18.34 -53.66
C VAL A 12 -26.60 -17.37 -52.98
N ALA A 13 -26.44 -17.23 -51.67
CA ALA A 13 -27.08 -16.16 -50.92
C ALA A 13 -26.46 -14.83 -51.37
N LEU A 14 -26.92 -14.28 -52.50
CA LEU A 14 -26.90 -12.83 -52.68
C LEU A 14 -27.91 -12.28 -51.68
N ALA A 15 -27.41 -11.54 -50.69
CA ALA A 15 -28.23 -10.93 -49.66
C ALA A 15 -29.36 -10.13 -50.34
N LEU A 16 -30.60 -10.31 -49.87
CA LEU A 16 -31.71 -9.41 -50.22
C LEU A 16 -31.33 -8.02 -49.70
N SER A 17 -30.85 -7.14 -50.59
CA SER A 17 -30.78 -5.71 -50.32
C SER A 17 -32.20 -5.13 -50.40
N THR A 18 -32.56 -4.35 -49.40
CA THR A 18 -33.75 -3.51 -49.43
C THR A 18 -33.63 -2.51 -50.57
N VAL A 19 -34.65 -2.46 -51.43
CA VAL A 19 -34.80 -1.51 -52.54
C VAL A 19 -34.62 -0.09 -52.02
N LEU A 20 -33.52 0.58 -52.40
CA LEU A 20 -33.38 2.03 -52.25
C LEU A 20 -34.26 2.72 -53.30
N PRO A 21 -34.90 3.85 -52.99
CA PRO A 21 -35.69 4.57 -53.97
C PRO A 21 -34.78 5.12 -55.07
N ALA A 22 -35.22 4.98 -56.33
CA ALA A 22 -34.57 5.52 -57.51
C ALA A 22 -34.19 7.00 -57.33
N GLY A 23 -32.89 7.27 -57.38
CA GLY A 23 -32.30 8.61 -57.33
C GLY A 23 -31.51 8.88 -58.61
N ALA A 24 -31.61 10.12 -59.08
CA ALA A 24 -30.98 10.75 -60.25
C ALA A 24 -29.68 10.14 -60.81
N ALA A 25 -29.50 10.29 -62.14
CA ALA A 25 -28.31 9.94 -62.90
C ALA A 25 -26.99 10.18 -62.13
N GLY A 26 -26.26 9.11 -61.84
CA GLY A 26 -25.07 9.13 -60.99
C GLY A 26 -24.08 8.04 -61.35
N SER A 27 -22.79 8.34 -61.17
CA SER A 27 -21.71 7.36 -61.29
C SER A 27 -21.52 6.64 -59.95
N ILE A 28 -21.41 5.31 -59.98
CA ILE A 28 -21.18 4.44 -58.82
C ILE A 28 -19.79 3.81 -58.97
N THR A 29 -18.86 4.16 -58.08
CA THR A 29 -17.57 3.48 -58.02
C THR A 29 -17.71 2.12 -57.35
N VAL A 30 -17.33 1.07 -58.06
CA VAL A 30 -17.34 -0.32 -57.60
C VAL A 30 -15.91 -0.76 -57.37
N LYS A 31 -15.61 -1.12 -56.13
CA LYS A 31 -14.29 -1.55 -55.66
C LYS A 31 -14.44 -2.57 -54.53
N PRO A 32 -13.38 -3.26 -54.09
CA PRO A 32 -13.49 -4.30 -53.05
C PRO A 32 -14.24 -3.87 -51.77
N SER A 33 -14.02 -2.64 -51.27
CA SER A 33 -14.68 -2.05 -50.09
C SER A 33 -16.09 -1.52 -50.36
N ALA A 34 -16.49 -1.42 -51.64
CA ALA A 34 -17.81 -0.94 -52.06
C ALA A 34 -18.26 -1.72 -53.31
N MET A 35 -18.64 -2.98 -53.11
CA MET A 35 -19.02 -3.86 -54.24
C MET A 35 -20.34 -3.46 -54.91
N ASN A 36 -21.20 -2.67 -54.26
CA ASN A 36 -22.48 -2.19 -54.81
C ASN A 36 -23.28 -3.28 -55.54
N GLY A 37 -23.37 -4.48 -54.95
CA GLY A 37 -24.11 -5.62 -55.51
C GLY A 37 -23.37 -6.43 -56.58
N TRP A 38 -22.19 -5.99 -57.03
CA TRP A 38 -21.34 -6.76 -57.95
C TRP A 38 -20.64 -7.92 -57.24
N GLY A 39 -20.39 -9.00 -57.96
CA GLY A 39 -19.64 -10.13 -57.45
C GLY A 39 -18.98 -10.95 -58.56
N PHE A 40 -17.79 -11.47 -58.29
CA PHE A 40 -17.06 -12.36 -59.18
C PHE A 40 -17.54 -13.81 -59.03
N LEU A 41 -17.57 -14.54 -60.15
CA LEU A 41 -17.90 -15.96 -60.18
C LEU A 41 -17.07 -16.68 -61.25
N LEU A 42 -16.37 -17.74 -60.83
CA LEU A 42 -15.86 -18.75 -61.75
C LEU A 42 -17.01 -19.72 -62.07
N GLU A 43 -17.66 -19.49 -63.20
CA GLU A 43 -18.82 -20.28 -63.64
C GLU A 43 -18.43 -21.70 -64.06
N SER A 44 -17.30 -21.86 -64.74
CA SER A 44 -16.84 -23.14 -65.26
C SER A 44 -15.32 -23.21 -65.27
N GLY A 45 -14.79 -24.43 -65.23
CA GLY A 45 -13.34 -24.66 -65.21
C GLY A 45 -12.72 -24.45 -63.83
N ALA A 46 -11.42 -24.20 -63.78
CA ALA A 46 -10.66 -24.12 -62.53
C ALA A 46 -9.58 -23.02 -62.51
N ASN A 47 -9.23 -22.42 -63.66
CA ASN A 47 -8.10 -21.49 -63.76
C ASN A 47 -8.50 -20.11 -64.28
N GLY A 48 -9.80 -19.78 -64.28
CA GLY A 48 -10.25 -18.42 -64.53
C GLY A 48 -10.07 -17.56 -63.27
N ALA A 49 -9.67 -16.30 -63.45
CA ALA A 49 -9.49 -15.37 -62.34
C ALA A 49 -10.04 -13.99 -62.71
N GLY A 50 -10.50 -13.26 -61.69
CA GLY A 50 -10.93 -11.88 -61.85
C GLY A 50 -10.73 -11.06 -60.59
N ASP A 51 -10.37 -9.80 -60.79
CA ASP A 51 -9.99 -8.83 -59.77
C ASP A 51 -10.21 -7.40 -60.27
N PHE A 52 -10.11 -6.43 -59.36
CA PHE A 52 -10.06 -5.01 -59.69
C PHE A 52 -8.60 -4.57 -59.74
N VAL A 53 -8.20 -3.94 -60.84
CA VAL A 53 -6.80 -3.55 -61.08
C VAL A 53 -6.72 -2.09 -61.48
N SER A 54 -5.55 -1.48 -61.35
CA SER A 54 -5.28 -0.24 -62.10
C SER A 54 -5.40 -0.55 -63.59
N GLY A 55 -6.28 0.18 -64.28
CA GLY A 55 -6.61 -0.18 -65.64
C GLY A 55 -5.46 0.13 -66.61
N PRO A 56 -5.31 -0.67 -67.67
CA PRO A 56 -4.20 -0.51 -68.61
C PRO A 56 -4.29 0.79 -69.41
N GLY A 57 -3.17 1.51 -69.55
CA GLY A 57 -3.10 2.72 -70.37
C GLY A 57 -3.94 3.90 -69.82
N ALA A 58 -4.54 4.68 -70.71
CA ALA A 58 -5.47 5.75 -70.32
C ALA A 58 -6.87 5.14 -70.20
N VAL A 59 -7.31 4.91 -68.95
CA VAL A 59 -8.59 4.26 -68.67
C VAL A 59 -9.79 5.13 -69.08
N PRO A 60 -10.94 4.53 -69.44
CA PRO A 60 -12.13 5.25 -69.90
C PRO A 60 -12.79 6.09 -68.80
N LEU A 61 -12.83 5.58 -67.57
CA LEU A 61 -13.31 6.27 -66.39
C LEU A 61 -12.37 5.94 -65.20
N GLY A 62 -12.31 6.85 -64.22
CA GLY A 62 -11.49 6.65 -63.02
C GLY A 62 -10.00 6.36 -63.29
N THR A 63 -9.47 5.36 -62.60
CA THR A 63 -8.07 4.86 -62.70
C THR A 63 -7.98 3.35 -62.87
N GLY A 64 -9.10 2.66 -62.80
CA GLY A 64 -9.19 1.22 -62.63
C GLY A 64 -9.88 0.48 -63.77
N SER A 65 -10.08 -0.81 -63.56
CA SER A 65 -11.02 -1.65 -64.30
C SER A 65 -11.21 -2.99 -63.59
N VAL A 66 -12.24 -3.75 -63.98
CA VAL A 66 -12.25 -5.19 -63.73
C VAL A 66 -11.32 -5.87 -64.72
N HIS A 67 -10.49 -6.80 -64.25
CA HIS A 67 -9.66 -7.69 -65.07
C HIS A 67 -10.20 -9.12 -65.01
N LEU A 68 -10.28 -9.80 -66.16
CA LEU A 68 -10.71 -11.19 -66.28
C LEU A 68 -9.70 -11.97 -67.12
N THR A 69 -9.25 -13.12 -66.60
CA THR A 69 -8.31 -14.01 -67.29
C THR A 69 -8.82 -15.45 -67.36
N LEU A 70 -8.38 -16.19 -68.38
CA LEU A 70 -8.70 -17.61 -68.57
C LEU A 70 -7.42 -18.44 -68.74
N GLY A 71 -7.16 -19.39 -67.84
CA GLY A 71 -6.03 -20.31 -67.96
C GLY A 71 -6.27 -21.50 -68.90
N SER A 72 -7.52 -21.82 -69.21
CA SER A 72 -7.96 -22.94 -70.06
C SER A 72 -9.19 -22.55 -70.88
N SER A 73 -9.41 -23.24 -72.01
CA SER A 73 -10.60 -23.04 -72.84
C SER A 73 -11.92 -23.47 -72.18
N SER A 74 -11.84 -24.28 -71.12
CA SER A 74 -13.00 -24.66 -70.30
C SER A 74 -13.38 -23.60 -69.27
N ASP A 75 -12.50 -22.62 -69.01
CA ASP A 75 -12.72 -21.63 -67.95
C ASP A 75 -13.75 -20.60 -68.39
N GLY A 76 -14.61 -20.20 -67.46
CA GLY A 76 -15.59 -19.15 -67.65
C GLY A 76 -15.62 -18.26 -66.42
N MET A 77 -15.05 -17.06 -66.51
CA MET A 77 -14.98 -16.10 -65.41
C MET A 77 -15.92 -14.93 -65.69
N LEU A 78 -16.70 -14.52 -64.69
CA LEU A 78 -17.60 -13.39 -64.81
C LEU A 78 -17.59 -12.51 -63.56
N ILE A 79 -18.04 -11.26 -63.74
CA ILE A 79 -18.51 -10.38 -62.66
C ILE A 79 -19.93 -9.94 -63.00
N GLY A 80 -20.83 -9.87 -62.02
CA GLY A 80 -22.20 -9.43 -62.29
C GLY A 80 -22.96 -8.91 -61.07
N VAL A 81 -24.09 -8.27 -61.34
CA VAL A 81 -25.00 -7.65 -60.36
C VAL A 81 -26.44 -8.10 -60.62
N ALA A 82 -27.18 -8.40 -59.56
CA ALA A 82 -28.56 -8.92 -59.63
C ALA A 82 -29.65 -7.83 -59.57
N GLU A 83 -29.28 -6.59 -59.26
CA GLU A 83 -30.18 -5.47 -58.95
C GLU A 83 -31.24 -5.19 -60.04
N TYR A 84 -30.91 -5.51 -61.30
CA TYR A 84 -31.79 -5.28 -62.44
C TYR A 84 -32.83 -6.39 -62.69
N GLY A 85 -32.96 -7.37 -61.78
CA GLY A 85 -33.93 -8.46 -61.90
C GLY A 85 -35.37 -7.97 -62.08
N GLY A 86 -36.08 -8.50 -63.08
CA GLY A 86 -37.44 -8.12 -63.43
C GLY A 86 -37.56 -6.90 -64.37
N THR A 87 -36.45 -6.24 -64.71
CA THR A 87 -36.44 -5.14 -65.69
C THR A 87 -36.80 -5.67 -67.08
N ARG A 88 -37.84 -5.14 -67.71
CA ARG A 88 -38.17 -5.47 -69.10
C ARG A 88 -37.05 -4.96 -70.01
N LEU A 89 -36.69 -5.74 -71.02
CA LEU A 89 -35.66 -5.32 -71.98
C LEU A 89 -36.11 -4.05 -72.74
N GLY A 90 -37.41 -3.87 -72.97
CA GLY A 90 -37.96 -2.67 -73.59
C GLY A 90 -37.83 -1.39 -72.78
N ASP A 91 -37.60 -1.50 -71.46
CA ASP A 91 -37.38 -0.35 -70.58
C ASP A 91 -35.91 0.06 -70.52
N ILE A 92 -34.99 -0.71 -71.13
CA ILE A 92 -33.57 -0.38 -71.16
C ILE A 92 -33.30 0.65 -72.27
N THR A 93 -32.86 1.85 -71.87
CA THR A 93 -32.64 3.00 -72.77
C THR A 93 -31.19 3.24 -73.14
N THR A 94 -30.25 2.73 -72.32
CA THR A 94 -28.80 2.88 -72.52
C THR A 94 -28.11 1.58 -72.15
N LEU A 95 -27.17 1.10 -72.97
CA LEU A 95 -26.21 0.03 -72.63
C LEU A 95 -24.86 0.33 -73.28
N SER A 96 -23.94 0.90 -72.51
CA SER A 96 -22.59 1.21 -72.98
C SER A 96 -21.54 0.67 -72.02
N TYR A 97 -20.44 0.13 -72.52
CA TYR A 97 -19.29 -0.25 -71.69
C TYR A 97 -18.01 -0.25 -72.49
N SER A 98 -16.87 -0.12 -71.81
CA SER A 98 -15.56 -0.15 -72.43
C SER A 98 -14.84 -1.44 -72.10
N THR A 99 -14.10 -1.99 -73.07
CA THR A 99 -13.21 -3.12 -72.85
C THR A 99 -11.80 -2.84 -73.35
N TYR A 100 -10.82 -3.48 -72.73
CA TYR A 100 -9.45 -3.55 -73.20
C TYR A 100 -9.04 -5.01 -73.30
N GLN A 101 -8.40 -5.39 -74.40
CA GLN A 101 -7.79 -6.72 -74.52
C GLN A 101 -6.27 -6.58 -74.50
N SER A 102 -5.59 -7.31 -73.63
CA SER A 102 -4.15 -7.24 -73.50
C SER A 102 -3.44 -7.63 -74.80
N VAL A 103 -2.32 -6.98 -75.11
CA VAL A 103 -1.46 -7.36 -76.25
C VAL A 103 -0.87 -8.76 -76.11
N THR A 104 -0.84 -9.29 -74.88
CA THR A 104 -0.43 -10.67 -74.58
C THR A 104 -1.58 -11.67 -74.57
N SER A 105 -2.83 -11.22 -74.70
CA SER A 105 -3.99 -12.11 -74.84
C SER A 105 -3.85 -12.97 -76.09
N THR A 106 -4.14 -14.27 -75.94
CA THR A 106 -4.09 -15.23 -77.07
C THR A 106 -5.29 -15.12 -78.00
N SER A 107 -6.37 -14.47 -77.56
CA SER A 107 -7.51 -14.15 -78.39
C SER A 107 -7.23 -12.90 -79.23
N THR A 108 -7.62 -12.96 -80.50
CA THR A 108 -7.48 -11.88 -81.49
C THR A 108 -8.82 -11.32 -81.96
N VAL A 109 -9.93 -11.85 -81.44
CA VAL A 109 -11.28 -11.47 -81.86
C VAL A 109 -12.26 -11.30 -80.70
N GLN A 110 -12.11 -12.00 -79.57
CA GLN A 110 -13.07 -11.88 -78.46
C GLN A 110 -12.72 -10.71 -77.54
N ALA A 111 -13.71 -9.90 -77.18
CA ALA A 111 -13.67 -8.96 -76.06
C ALA A 111 -14.65 -9.43 -74.97
N ILE A 112 -14.49 -8.95 -73.73
CA ILE A 112 -15.39 -9.29 -72.61
C ILE A 112 -16.86 -9.05 -73.03
N SER A 113 -17.68 -10.08 -72.87
CA SER A 113 -19.09 -10.08 -73.28
C SER A 113 -19.98 -9.45 -72.23
N LEU A 114 -21.06 -8.78 -72.65
CA LEU A 114 -22.16 -8.35 -71.78
C LEU A 114 -23.29 -9.39 -71.88
N GLN A 115 -23.79 -9.87 -70.74
CA GLN A 115 -24.84 -10.89 -70.71
C GLN A 115 -25.94 -10.54 -69.71
N PHE A 116 -27.15 -10.99 -70.03
CA PHE A 116 -28.30 -10.98 -69.13
C PHE A 116 -28.78 -12.39 -68.87
N ASN A 117 -29.04 -12.74 -67.62
CA ASN A 117 -29.92 -13.87 -67.31
C ASN A 117 -31.34 -13.44 -67.61
N ILE A 118 -31.99 -14.10 -68.56
CA ILE A 118 -33.25 -13.65 -69.14
C ILE A 118 -34.41 -14.52 -68.71
N ASP A 119 -35.58 -13.91 -68.76
CA ASP A 119 -36.88 -14.54 -68.82
C ASP A 119 -37.51 -14.13 -70.16
N ASP A 120 -38.05 -15.10 -70.91
CA ASP A 120 -38.62 -14.85 -72.22
C ASP A 120 -39.98 -14.15 -72.17
N ASP A 121 -40.64 -14.14 -71.00
CA ASP A 121 -41.83 -13.34 -70.71
C ASP A 121 -41.93 -13.06 -69.19
N VAL A 122 -41.52 -11.87 -68.73
CA VAL A 122 -41.57 -11.54 -67.28
C VAL A 122 -42.98 -11.32 -66.73
N THR A 123 -44.04 -11.49 -67.54
CA THR A 123 -45.44 -11.27 -67.14
C THR A 123 -46.24 -12.52 -66.84
N ASP A 124 -45.77 -13.68 -67.27
CA ASP A 124 -46.55 -14.93 -67.23
C ASP A 124 -46.44 -15.66 -65.88
N GLY A 125 -45.49 -15.25 -65.03
CA GLY A 125 -45.21 -15.84 -63.72
C GLY A 125 -44.34 -17.10 -63.75
N ASP A 126 -43.81 -17.51 -64.91
CA ASP A 126 -42.90 -18.65 -65.05
C ASP A 126 -41.44 -18.27 -64.73
N ILE A 127 -41.07 -18.47 -63.47
CA ILE A 127 -39.72 -18.17 -62.96
C ILE A 127 -38.67 -19.29 -63.23
N ALA A 128 -38.93 -20.20 -64.17
CA ALA A 128 -37.96 -21.23 -64.54
C ALA A 128 -36.78 -20.65 -65.34
N TRP A 129 -35.56 -21.14 -65.11
CA TRP A 129 -34.37 -20.69 -65.83
C TRP A 129 -34.52 -20.79 -67.37
N LYS A 130 -34.47 -19.64 -68.08
CA LYS A 130 -34.62 -19.54 -69.54
C LYS A 130 -33.31 -19.28 -70.29
N GLY A 131 -32.16 -19.35 -69.62
CA GLY A 131 -30.86 -19.10 -70.24
C GLY A 131 -30.46 -17.62 -70.24
N ARG A 132 -29.59 -17.25 -71.17
CA ARG A 132 -28.96 -15.91 -71.24
C ARG A 132 -29.13 -15.28 -72.60
N LEU A 133 -29.18 -13.95 -72.60
CA LEU A 133 -28.98 -13.12 -73.78
C LEU A 133 -27.55 -12.56 -73.73
N VAL A 134 -26.78 -12.74 -74.80
CA VAL A 134 -25.34 -12.50 -74.83
C VAL A 134 -24.98 -11.56 -75.98
N PHE A 135 -24.23 -10.50 -75.65
CA PHE A 135 -23.60 -9.60 -76.59
C PHE A 135 -22.09 -9.81 -76.58
N GLU A 136 -21.53 -10.10 -77.76
CA GLU A 136 -20.10 -10.13 -77.99
C GLU A 136 -19.76 -9.12 -79.11
N PRO A 137 -18.89 -8.11 -78.87
CA PRO A 137 -18.64 -7.03 -79.84
C PRO A 137 -18.20 -7.51 -81.24
N TYR A 138 -17.49 -8.62 -81.34
CA TYR A 138 -16.86 -9.07 -82.59
C TYR A 138 -17.83 -9.51 -83.70
N TYR A 139 -19.12 -9.67 -83.39
CA TYR A 139 -20.13 -10.00 -84.41
C TYR A 139 -20.46 -8.83 -85.34
N SER A 140 -20.28 -7.60 -84.86
CA SER A 140 -20.58 -6.35 -85.61
C SER A 140 -19.39 -5.40 -85.66
N GLU A 141 -18.49 -5.48 -84.69
CA GLU A 141 -17.37 -4.55 -84.53
C GLU A 141 -16.01 -5.27 -84.63
N THR A 142 -14.92 -4.50 -84.74
CA THR A 142 -13.55 -5.03 -84.75
C THR A 142 -12.87 -4.82 -83.39
N VAL A 143 -12.50 -5.92 -82.72
CA VAL A 143 -11.72 -5.90 -81.48
C VAL A 143 -10.23 -5.77 -81.81
N THR A 144 -9.54 -4.84 -81.15
CA THR A 144 -8.12 -4.52 -81.36
C THR A 144 -7.39 -4.56 -80.02
N ASN A 145 -6.39 -5.43 -79.91
CA ASN A 145 -5.62 -5.57 -78.66
C ASN A 145 -4.78 -4.31 -78.39
N GLY A 146 -4.58 -4.00 -77.11
CA GLY A 146 -3.71 -2.92 -76.64
C GLY A 146 -4.34 -1.54 -76.58
N ILE A 147 -5.63 -1.39 -76.88
CA ILE A 147 -6.37 -0.13 -76.78
C ILE A 147 -7.74 -0.33 -76.12
N TRP A 148 -8.23 0.70 -75.41
CA TRP A 148 -9.60 0.72 -74.90
C TRP A 148 -10.58 1.00 -76.03
N GLN A 149 -11.68 0.25 -76.04
CA GLN A 149 -12.77 0.40 -77.01
C GLN A 149 -14.10 0.44 -76.27
N THR A 150 -15.01 1.30 -76.71
CA THR A 150 -16.33 1.48 -76.09
C THR A 150 -17.42 0.97 -77.02
N TRP A 151 -18.34 0.18 -76.46
CA TRP A 151 -19.39 -0.50 -77.17
C TRP A 151 -20.75 0.04 -76.73
N ASP A 152 -21.58 0.42 -77.70
CA ASP A 152 -23.01 0.68 -77.48
C ASP A 152 -23.78 -0.58 -77.88
N ALA A 153 -24.15 -1.37 -76.88
CA ALA A 153 -24.78 -2.67 -77.08
C ALA A 153 -26.24 -2.57 -77.59
N LEU A 154 -26.86 -1.39 -77.59
CA LEU A 154 -28.20 -1.21 -78.17
C LEU A 154 -28.12 -0.98 -79.68
N THR A 155 -27.20 -0.12 -80.12
CA THR A 155 -27.12 0.29 -81.53
C THR A 155 -26.16 -0.57 -82.35
N GLN A 156 -25.07 -1.05 -81.76
CA GLN A 156 -24.08 -1.91 -82.38
C GLN A 156 -24.36 -3.40 -82.11
N GLY A 157 -25.24 -3.68 -81.13
CA GLY A 157 -25.49 -5.01 -80.57
C GLY A 157 -25.93 -6.09 -81.54
N ARG A 158 -25.18 -7.20 -81.56
CA ARG A 158 -25.60 -8.47 -82.15
C ARG A 158 -25.78 -9.49 -81.02
N TRP A 159 -27.03 -9.71 -80.63
CA TRP A 159 -27.41 -10.49 -79.46
C TRP A 159 -27.86 -11.90 -79.82
N TRP A 160 -27.38 -12.89 -79.09
CA TRP A 160 -27.80 -14.27 -79.24
C TRP A 160 -28.20 -14.86 -77.89
N ALA A 161 -29.12 -15.83 -77.91
CA ALA A 161 -29.66 -16.43 -76.70
C ALA A 161 -29.20 -17.88 -76.52
N THR A 162 -29.03 -18.33 -75.28
CA THR A 162 -28.68 -19.71 -74.95
C THR A 162 -29.90 -20.60 -74.72
N GLY A 163 -31.03 -20.01 -74.30
CA GLY A 163 -32.27 -20.71 -74.00
C GLY A 163 -33.06 -21.12 -75.25
N ALA A 164 -33.70 -22.28 -75.21
CA ALA A 164 -34.33 -22.89 -76.39
C ALA A 164 -35.34 -21.98 -77.12
N THR A 165 -36.18 -21.21 -76.39
CA THR A 165 -37.20 -20.34 -77.00
C THR A 165 -36.57 -19.21 -77.81
N MET A 166 -35.75 -18.37 -77.18
CA MET A 166 -35.13 -17.23 -77.84
C MET A 166 -34.03 -17.64 -78.82
N ASN A 167 -33.26 -18.70 -78.52
CA ASN A 167 -32.19 -19.21 -79.40
C ASN A 167 -32.74 -19.72 -80.75
N ALA A 168 -34.00 -20.15 -80.80
CA ALA A 168 -34.65 -20.53 -82.06
C ALA A 168 -34.77 -19.36 -83.05
N VAL A 169 -34.74 -18.12 -82.57
CA VAL A 169 -34.82 -16.89 -83.38
C VAL A 169 -33.47 -16.18 -83.41
N CYS A 170 -32.88 -15.95 -82.25
CA CYS A 170 -31.62 -15.24 -82.04
C CYS A 170 -30.51 -16.22 -81.70
N SER A 171 -30.12 -17.06 -82.66
CA SER A 171 -29.09 -18.08 -82.45
C SER A 171 -27.68 -17.49 -82.48
N ILE A 172 -26.70 -18.18 -81.90
CA ILE A 172 -25.29 -17.77 -81.98
C ILE A 172 -24.77 -17.67 -83.44
N ALA A 173 -25.33 -18.47 -84.36
CA ALA A 173 -24.96 -18.44 -85.77
C ALA A 173 -25.66 -17.29 -86.54
N THR A 174 -26.80 -16.81 -86.03
CA THR A 174 -27.59 -15.72 -86.62
C THR A 174 -28.07 -14.76 -85.53
N PRO A 175 -27.17 -13.94 -84.93
CA PRO A 175 -27.54 -13.05 -83.84
C PRO A 175 -28.49 -11.92 -84.29
N CYS A 176 -29.40 -11.54 -83.40
CA CYS A 176 -30.40 -10.50 -83.58
C CYS A 176 -29.84 -9.09 -83.31
N THR A 177 -30.41 -8.05 -83.92
CA THR A 177 -30.25 -6.69 -83.38
C THR A 177 -31.07 -6.53 -82.10
N TRP A 178 -30.79 -5.51 -81.28
CA TRP A 178 -31.64 -5.21 -80.11
C TRP A 178 -33.11 -5.00 -80.50
N SER A 179 -33.37 -4.30 -81.61
CA SER A 179 -34.73 -4.11 -82.16
C SER A 179 -35.39 -5.43 -82.55
N ASP A 180 -34.64 -6.40 -83.09
CA ASP A 180 -35.17 -7.72 -83.41
C ASP A 180 -35.53 -8.49 -82.13
N VAL A 181 -34.71 -8.41 -81.07
CA VAL A 181 -35.00 -9.03 -79.77
C VAL A 181 -36.31 -8.46 -79.20
N LEU A 182 -36.46 -7.13 -79.14
CA LEU A 182 -37.67 -6.48 -78.61
C LEU A 182 -38.92 -6.75 -79.47
N SER A 183 -38.77 -6.87 -80.78
CA SER A 183 -39.90 -7.13 -81.69
C SER A 183 -40.40 -8.58 -81.61
N ASN A 184 -39.48 -9.53 -81.45
CA ASN A 184 -39.82 -10.96 -81.35
C ASN A 184 -40.21 -11.36 -79.93
N PHE A 185 -39.71 -10.66 -78.91
CA PHE A 185 -39.95 -10.94 -77.50
C PHE A 185 -40.26 -9.64 -76.73
N PRO A 186 -41.45 -9.04 -76.94
CA PRO A 186 -41.79 -7.73 -76.37
C PRO A 186 -41.95 -7.71 -74.85
N ASP A 187 -42.25 -8.87 -74.24
CA ASP A 187 -42.39 -9.03 -72.80
C ASP A 187 -41.14 -9.66 -72.14
N ALA A 188 -40.05 -9.84 -72.89
CA ALA A 188 -38.80 -10.33 -72.34
C ALA A 188 -38.17 -9.35 -71.36
N GLY A 189 -37.48 -9.89 -70.35
CA GLY A 189 -36.80 -9.11 -69.35
C GLY A 189 -35.60 -9.82 -68.75
N ILE A 190 -34.88 -9.09 -67.91
CA ILE A 190 -33.91 -9.68 -66.98
C ILE A 190 -34.71 -10.51 -65.99
N HIS A 191 -34.32 -11.76 -65.78
CA HIS A 191 -35.08 -12.71 -64.98
C HIS A 191 -35.34 -12.17 -63.55
N SER A 192 -36.54 -12.37 -63.01
CA SER A 192 -36.91 -11.82 -61.69
C SER A 192 -36.21 -12.52 -60.51
N VAL A 193 -36.07 -13.85 -60.56
CA VAL A 193 -35.41 -14.66 -59.50
C VAL A 193 -33.91 -14.89 -59.75
N PHE A 194 -33.52 -15.24 -60.98
CA PHE A 194 -32.13 -15.49 -61.37
C PHE A 194 -31.50 -14.30 -62.12
N GLY A 195 -32.04 -13.09 -61.94
CA GLY A 195 -31.62 -11.89 -62.65
C GLY A 195 -30.14 -11.60 -62.45
N ALA A 196 -29.44 -11.32 -63.54
CA ALA A 196 -28.07 -10.86 -63.50
C ALA A 196 -27.76 -10.06 -64.75
N VAL A 197 -27.13 -8.91 -64.55
CA VAL A 197 -26.37 -8.18 -65.57
C VAL A 197 -24.90 -8.47 -65.30
N GLN A 198 -24.19 -9.01 -66.30
CA GLN A 198 -22.86 -9.55 -66.05
C GLN A 198 -21.91 -9.39 -67.22
N PHE A 199 -20.64 -9.20 -66.90
CA PHE A 199 -19.53 -9.25 -67.82
C PHE A 199 -18.82 -10.58 -67.74
N LYS A 200 -18.54 -11.20 -68.88
CA LYS A 200 -18.01 -12.56 -68.92
C LYS A 200 -16.92 -12.77 -69.96
N ALA A 201 -15.87 -13.48 -69.54
CA ALA A 201 -14.89 -14.12 -70.40
C ALA A 201 -15.08 -15.64 -70.42
N GLY A 202 -15.07 -16.25 -71.60
CA GLY A 202 -15.23 -17.71 -71.79
C GLY A 202 -16.67 -18.18 -71.58
N SER A 203 -16.98 -19.47 -71.47
CA SER A 203 -16.15 -20.65 -71.74
C SER A 203 -16.16 -21.01 -73.24
N GLY A 204 -15.13 -21.68 -73.73
CA GLY A 204 -14.95 -22.02 -75.13
C GLY A 204 -14.04 -21.04 -75.90
N TRP A 205 -13.54 -20.00 -75.22
CA TRP A 205 -12.53 -19.09 -75.74
C TRP A 205 -11.12 -19.71 -75.63
N PRO A 206 -10.10 -19.23 -76.36
CA PRO A 206 -8.73 -19.73 -76.24
C PRO A 206 -8.17 -19.58 -74.82
N ALA A 207 -7.35 -20.55 -74.40
CA ALA A 207 -6.57 -20.45 -73.16
C ALA A 207 -5.57 -19.29 -73.26
N GLY A 208 -5.43 -18.50 -72.19
CA GLY A 208 -4.61 -17.28 -72.17
C GLY A 208 -5.35 -16.01 -72.59
N PHE A 209 -6.69 -15.99 -72.51
CA PHE A 209 -7.44 -14.73 -72.61
C PHE A 209 -7.09 -13.82 -71.43
N ASP A 210 -6.90 -12.54 -71.72
CA ASP A 210 -6.50 -11.49 -70.78
C ASP A 210 -7.14 -10.17 -71.22
N GLY A 211 -8.12 -9.68 -70.46
CA GLY A 211 -8.83 -8.44 -70.79
C GLY A 211 -9.51 -7.78 -69.61
N ASN A 212 -9.92 -6.53 -69.81
CA ASN A 212 -10.48 -5.64 -68.81
C ASN A 212 -11.81 -5.05 -69.28
N VAL A 213 -12.67 -4.69 -68.33
CA VAL A 213 -13.95 -3.99 -68.56
C VAL A 213 -14.10 -2.82 -67.58
N ASP A 214 -14.61 -1.71 -68.10
CA ASP A 214 -14.83 -0.47 -67.34
C ASP A 214 -15.96 0.41 -67.93
N ALA A 215 -16.35 1.47 -67.21
CA ALA A 215 -17.29 2.51 -67.62
C ALA A 215 -18.66 1.99 -68.09
N PHE A 216 -19.24 1.04 -67.36
CA PHE A 216 -20.52 0.43 -67.73
C PHE A 216 -21.71 1.33 -67.39
N THR A 217 -22.42 1.82 -68.39
CA THR A 217 -23.67 2.57 -68.23
C THR A 217 -24.87 1.74 -68.66
N ILE A 218 -25.84 1.60 -67.76
CA ILE A 218 -27.16 1.03 -68.05
C ILE A 218 -28.24 2.07 -67.69
N GLY A 219 -29.11 2.32 -68.66
CA GLY A 219 -30.25 3.22 -68.50
C GLY A 219 -31.54 2.43 -68.40
N VAL A 220 -32.35 2.64 -67.38
CA VAL A 220 -33.67 1.99 -67.22
C VAL A 220 -34.74 3.06 -67.09
N SER A 221 -35.76 3.00 -67.95
CA SER A 221 -36.85 3.98 -68.03
C SER A 221 -36.38 5.44 -68.18
N GLY A 222 -35.18 5.65 -68.74
CA GLY A 222 -34.58 6.97 -68.95
C GLY A 222 -33.63 7.45 -67.85
N ASP A 223 -33.42 6.68 -66.78
CA ASP A 223 -32.45 6.97 -65.73
C ASP A 223 -31.14 6.17 -65.94
N ASP A 224 -30.04 6.86 -66.23
CA ASP A 224 -28.72 6.26 -66.48
C ASP A 224 -27.92 6.08 -65.18
N THR A 225 -27.40 4.87 -64.96
CA THR A 225 -26.41 4.55 -63.91
C THR A 225 -25.11 4.12 -64.57
N THR A 226 -24.01 4.78 -64.23
CA THR A 226 -22.66 4.41 -64.70
C THR A 226 -21.88 3.76 -63.57
N TYR A 227 -21.35 2.55 -63.79
CA TYR A 227 -20.45 1.85 -62.89
C TYR A 227 -19.00 2.06 -63.33
N ASP A 228 -18.19 2.55 -62.40
CA ASP A 228 -16.77 2.85 -62.53
C ASP A 228 -15.99 1.82 -61.71
N PHE A 229 -15.20 0.95 -62.34
CA PHE A 229 -14.58 -0.18 -61.64
C PHE A 229 -13.16 0.18 -61.18
N GLU A 230 -12.95 0.29 -59.88
CA GLU A 230 -11.70 0.80 -59.31
C GLU A 230 -11.00 -0.23 -58.40
N PRO A 231 -9.65 -0.28 -58.39
CA PRO A 231 -8.93 -0.98 -57.33
C PRO A 231 -9.10 -0.24 -55.99
N GLU A 232 -8.66 -0.88 -54.91
CA GLU A 232 -8.56 -0.19 -53.62
C GLU A 232 -7.56 0.96 -53.66
N THR A 233 -7.85 2.01 -52.90
CA THR A 233 -6.92 3.12 -52.67
C THR A 233 -6.05 2.78 -51.46
N PRO A 234 -4.75 2.43 -51.64
CA PRO A 234 -3.92 2.08 -50.50
C PRO A 234 -3.74 3.28 -49.59
N CYS A 235 -3.82 3.06 -48.29
CA CYS A 235 -3.39 4.07 -47.33
C CYS A 235 -1.91 4.43 -47.52
N THR A 236 -1.54 5.63 -47.07
CA THR A 236 -0.15 6.11 -47.13
C THR A 236 0.32 6.52 -45.74
N THR A 237 0.02 7.74 -45.30
CA THR A 237 0.44 8.28 -44.01
C THR A 237 -0.57 8.02 -42.90
N VAL A 238 -1.83 7.75 -43.22
CA VAL A 238 -2.85 7.34 -42.24
C VAL A 238 -3.52 6.08 -42.75
N CYS A 239 -3.40 4.99 -41.99
CA CYS A 239 -4.04 3.70 -42.26
C CYS A 239 -5.03 3.38 -41.15
N TYR A 240 -6.14 2.73 -41.46
CA TYR A 240 -7.15 2.30 -40.49
C TYR A 240 -7.17 0.78 -40.34
N ALA A 241 -7.33 0.32 -39.10
CA ALA A 241 -7.59 -1.08 -38.77
C ALA A 241 -8.91 -1.19 -37.99
N ASP A 242 -9.81 -2.06 -38.42
CA ASP A 242 -11.11 -2.37 -37.79
C ASP A 242 -11.28 -3.90 -37.74
N ALA A 243 -11.17 -4.49 -36.56
CA ALA A 243 -11.31 -5.94 -36.37
C ALA A 243 -12.71 -6.48 -36.73
N VAL A 244 -13.73 -5.63 -36.66
CA VAL A 244 -15.14 -6.01 -36.81
C VAL A 244 -15.57 -5.94 -38.27
N ASN A 245 -15.33 -4.80 -38.93
CA ASN A 245 -15.81 -4.54 -40.29
C ASN A 245 -14.70 -4.53 -41.36
N GLY A 246 -13.44 -4.53 -40.94
CA GLY A 246 -12.30 -4.43 -41.84
C GLY A 246 -12.01 -5.72 -42.62
N ASN A 247 -11.22 -5.57 -43.69
CA ASN A 247 -10.72 -6.67 -44.49
C ASN A 247 -9.29 -6.33 -44.94
N ASP A 248 -8.33 -7.26 -44.79
CA ASP A 248 -6.93 -6.99 -45.13
C ASP A 248 -6.69 -6.76 -46.63
N SER A 249 -7.65 -7.16 -47.48
CA SER A 249 -7.66 -6.83 -48.90
C SER A 249 -8.06 -5.37 -49.20
N PHE A 250 -8.66 -4.64 -48.24
CA PHE A 250 -9.05 -3.23 -48.43
C PHE A 250 -7.85 -2.30 -48.44
N GLY A 251 -8.02 -1.07 -48.93
CA GLY A 251 -6.93 -0.09 -49.02
C GLY A 251 -6.42 0.44 -47.68
N GLY A 252 -7.31 0.55 -46.68
CA GLY A 252 -7.01 1.09 -45.36
C GLY A 252 -7.01 2.61 -45.28
N ASP A 253 -7.38 3.33 -46.34
CA ASP A 253 -7.26 4.81 -46.45
C ASP A 253 -8.36 5.58 -45.71
N SER A 254 -9.43 4.89 -45.30
CA SER A 254 -10.54 5.46 -44.53
C SER A 254 -11.10 4.41 -43.55
N PRO A 255 -11.91 4.82 -42.55
CA PRO A 255 -12.60 3.87 -41.67
C PRO A 255 -13.48 2.86 -42.42
N ALA A 256 -14.11 3.26 -43.53
CA ALA A 256 -14.97 2.38 -44.33
C ALA A 256 -14.19 1.36 -45.18
N SER A 257 -12.91 1.63 -45.44
CA SER A 257 -11.98 0.77 -46.18
C SER A 257 -10.89 0.21 -45.25
N ALA A 258 -11.14 0.16 -43.94
CA ALA A 258 -10.14 -0.27 -42.96
C ALA A 258 -9.63 -1.69 -43.21
N LYS A 259 -8.34 -1.90 -42.94
CA LYS A 259 -7.74 -3.24 -42.83
C LYS A 259 -8.40 -4.00 -41.67
N LYS A 260 -8.35 -5.33 -41.68
CA LYS A 260 -8.89 -6.14 -40.58
C LYS A 260 -7.91 -6.23 -39.41
N THR A 261 -6.63 -6.40 -39.73
CA THR A 261 -5.55 -6.53 -38.73
C THR A 261 -4.72 -5.26 -38.66
N ILE A 262 -4.18 -4.98 -37.48
CA ILE A 262 -3.22 -3.90 -37.24
C ILE A 262 -1.95 -4.19 -38.04
N GLN A 263 -1.48 -5.45 -38.10
CA GLN A 263 -0.30 -5.77 -38.88
C GLN A 263 -0.46 -5.47 -40.38
N ALA A 264 -1.62 -5.73 -40.99
CA ALA A 264 -1.84 -5.38 -42.39
C ALA A 264 -1.83 -3.86 -42.62
N ALA A 265 -2.29 -3.06 -41.65
CA ALA A 265 -2.18 -1.62 -41.69
C ALA A 265 -0.73 -1.14 -41.49
N LEU A 266 0.03 -1.77 -40.59
CA LEU A 266 1.47 -1.52 -40.40
C LEU A 266 2.29 -1.84 -41.65
N ASP A 267 1.97 -2.91 -42.36
CA ASP A 267 2.63 -3.29 -43.60
C ASP A 267 2.39 -2.25 -44.71
N ALA A 268 1.21 -1.63 -44.73
CA ALA A 268 0.82 -0.62 -45.71
C ALA A 268 1.31 0.80 -45.38
N VAL A 269 1.35 1.19 -44.10
CA VAL A 269 1.66 2.57 -43.69
C VAL A 269 3.07 2.99 -44.09
N SER A 270 3.25 4.25 -44.47
CA SER A 270 4.57 4.84 -44.74
C SER A 270 5.32 5.12 -43.43
N PRO A 271 6.67 5.19 -43.45
CA PRO A 271 7.43 5.75 -42.33
C PRO A 271 6.90 7.13 -41.92
N ASN A 272 6.91 7.44 -40.62
CA ASN A 272 6.27 8.62 -40.01
C ASN A 272 4.73 8.67 -40.11
N GLY A 273 4.10 7.57 -40.51
CA GLY A 273 2.63 7.49 -40.61
C GLY A 273 1.95 7.02 -39.32
N THR A 274 0.62 7.04 -39.33
CA THR A 274 -0.23 6.64 -38.22
C THR A 274 -1.14 5.48 -38.62
N VAL A 275 -1.19 4.44 -37.80
CA VAL A 275 -2.22 3.40 -37.84
C VAL A 275 -3.28 3.75 -36.80
N ARG A 276 -4.49 4.07 -37.26
CA ARG A 276 -5.68 4.33 -36.46
C ARG A 276 -6.38 3.01 -36.17
N VAL A 277 -6.44 2.61 -34.91
CA VAL A 277 -7.01 1.33 -34.47
C VAL A 277 -8.38 1.59 -33.87
N LEU A 278 -9.44 1.19 -34.59
CA LEU A 278 -10.82 1.35 -34.12
C LEU A 278 -11.14 0.37 -32.98
N PRO A 279 -12.26 0.57 -32.25
CA PRO A 279 -12.63 -0.36 -31.20
C PRO A 279 -12.90 -1.78 -31.72
N GLY A 280 -12.35 -2.79 -31.04
CA GLY A 280 -12.44 -4.19 -31.46
C GLY A 280 -11.46 -5.10 -30.73
N ASN A 281 -11.60 -6.41 -30.94
CA ASN A 281 -10.66 -7.41 -30.44
C ASN A 281 -9.75 -7.86 -31.60
N TYR A 282 -8.45 -7.63 -31.45
CA TYR A 282 -7.43 -7.92 -32.43
C TYR A 282 -6.60 -9.12 -31.97
N ASP A 283 -6.54 -10.15 -32.81
CA ASP A 283 -5.66 -11.31 -32.64
C ASP A 283 -4.58 -11.23 -33.72
N GLU A 284 -3.41 -10.74 -33.33
CA GLU A 284 -2.38 -10.28 -34.25
C GLU A 284 -1.30 -11.36 -34.46
N THR A 285 -0.95 -11.57 -35.72
CA THR A 285 0.11 -12.50 -36.14
C THR A 285 0.90 -11.90 -37.30
N ALA A 286 2.17 -11.61 -37.05
CA ALA A 286 3.13 -11.11 -38.02
C ALA A 286 4.13 -12.20 -38.40
N THR A 287 3.83 -12.98 -39.45
CA THR A 287 4.73 -14.03 -39.97
C THR A 287 5.81 -13.48 -40.92
N ASN A 288 6.85 -14.28 -41.18
CA ASN A 288 7.93 -13.97 -42.13
C ASN A 288 8.60 -12.62 -41.87
N ARG A 289 9.03 -12.37 -40.64
CA ARG A 289 9.70 -11.12 -40.25
C ARG A 289 11.19 -11.30 -40.02
N TRP A 290 11.99 -10.33 -40.46
CA TRP A 290 13.45 -10.33 -40.31
C TRP A 290 13.89 -9.16 -39.44
N VAL A 291 14.40 -9.49 -38.25
CA VAL A 291 14.97 -8.50 -37.33
C VAL A 291 16.27 -7.96 -37.93
N LEU A 292 16.39 -6.64 -37.99
CA LEU A 292 17.51 -5.91 -38.60
C LEU A 292 17.87 -6.41 -40.02
N GLY A 293 16.87 -6.89 -40.76
CA GLY A 293 16.98 -7.35 -42.14
C GLY A 293 17.74 -8.67 -42.36
N THR A 294 18.28 -9.30 -41.31
CA THR A 294 19.14 -10.49 -41.46
C THR A 294 18.77 -11.66 -40.55
N ASN A 295 18.15 -11.40 -39.40
CA ASN A 295 17.79 -12.44 -38.44
C ASN A 295 16.31 -12.84 -38.61
N GLY A 296 16.05 -13.96 -39.29
CA GLY A 296 14.70 -14.47 -39.55
C GLY A 296 14.66 -15.64 -40.56
N PRO A 297 13.46 -16.08 -40.97
CA PRO A 297 12.16 -15.52 -40.63
C PRO A 297 11.69 -15.89 -39.21
N HIS A 298 11.04 -14.93 -38.55
CA HIS A 298 10.36 -15.08 -37.26
C HIS A 298 8.86 -14.84 -37.40
N GLN A 299 8.13 -15.19 -36.34
CA GLN A 299 6.73 -14.83 -36.13
C GLN A 299 6.59 -14.05 -34.83
N PHE A 300 5.99 -12.86 -34.92
CA PHE A 300 5.60 -12.01 -33.80
C PHE A 300 4.07 -11.85 -33.78
N GLY A 301 3.51 -11.15 -32.80
CA GLY A 301 2.15 -10.66 -32.90
C GLY A 301 2.07 -9.44 -33.81
N LEU A 302 2.78 -8.38 -33.40
CA LEU A 302 3.02 -7.19 -34.20
C LEU A 302 4.51 -7.00 -34.45
N PHE A 303 4.87 -6.56 -35.66
CA PHE A 303 6.24 -6.25 -36.05
C PHE A 303 6.30 -4.86 -36.68
N ILE A 304 7.02 -3.95 -36.03
CA ILE A 304 7.10 -2.54 -36.39
C ILE A 304 8.54 -2.21 -36.79
N ASP A 305 8.79 -2.14 -38.09
CA ASP A 305 10.12 -1.97 -38.69
C ASP A 305 10.34 -0.61 -39.36
N LYS A 306 9.33 0.25 -39.35
CA LYS A 306 9.37 1.57 -39.98
C LYS A 306 9.50 2.65 -38.91
N ASN A 307 10.43 3.57 -39.13
CA ASN A 307 10.66 4.68 -38.22
C ASN A 307 9.48 5.66 -38.21
N GLY A 308 9.24 6.30 -37.06
CA GLY A 308 8.25 7.34 -36.85
C GLY A 308 6.79 6.86 -36.83
N VAL A 309 6.54 5.55 -36.87
CA VAL A 309 5.17 5.03 -36.93
C VAL A 309 4.46 5.21 -35.59
N THR A 310 3.24 5.75 -35.65
CA THR A 310 2.33 5.82 -34.49
C THR A 310 1.20 4.80 -34.64
N ILE A 311 0.99 3.96 -33.64
CA ILE A 311 -0.22 3.13 -33.51
C ILE A 311 -1.11 3.81 -32.48
N GLN A 312 -2.27 4.30 -32.90
CA GLN A 312 -3.17 5.10 -32.09
C GLN A 312 -4.53 4.42 -32.00
N GLY A 313 -4.90 3.95 -30.81
CA GLY A 313 -6.28 3.61 -30.50
C GLY A 313 -7.18 4.83 -30.61
N VAL A 314 -8.34 4.64 -31.25
CA VAL A 314 -9.33 5.70 -31.45
C VAL A 314 -10.72 5.22 -31.02
N THR A 315 -11.58 6.17 -30.70
CA THR A 315 -13.03 5.91 -30.57
C THR A 315 -13.60 5.48 -31.93
N ALA A 316 -14.83 4.95 -31.93
CA ALA A 316 -15.56 4.66 -33.17
C ALA A 316 -15.77 5.90 -34.08
N GLY A 317 -15.63 7.11 -33.53
CA GLY A 317 -15.66 8.37 -34.26
C GLY A 317 -14.29 8.88 -34.73
N ASP A 318 -13.25 8.04 -34.71
CA ASP A 318 -11.86 8.38 -35.07
C ASP A 318 -11.24 9.52 -34.22
N VAL A 319 -11.58 9.53 -32.93
CA VAL A 319 -10.96 10.45 -31.97
C VAL A 319 -9.88 9.69 -31.18
N PRO A 320 -8.62 10.18 -31.10
CA PRO A 320 -7.57 9.57 -30.28
C PRO A 320 -8.01 9.30 -28.85
N ILE A 321 -7.72 8.09 -28.35
CA ILE A 321 -7.82 7.77 -26.93
C ILE A 321 -6.58 8.30 -26.23
N THR A 322 -6.78 9.10 -25.18
CA THR A 322 -5.72 9.72 -24.37
C THR A 322 -5.88 9.42 -22.87
N ASP A 323 -6.60 8.35 -22.55
CA ASP A 323 -6.88 7.89 -21.19
C ASP A 323 -7.00 6.37 -21.23
N TYR A 324 -6.17 5.68 -20.46
CA TYR A 324 -6.15 4.22 -20.40
C TYR A 324 -7.45 3.62 -19.81
N ASN A 325 -8.35 4.43 -19.23
CA ASN A 325 -9.67 3.98 -18.78
C ASN A 325 -10.72 3.98 -19.90
N ALA A 326 -10.44 4.58 -21.06
CA ALA A 326 -11.37 4.76 -22.16
C ALA A 326 -11.05 3.87 -23.39
N LEU A 327 -10.24 2.84 -23.19
CA LEU A 327 -9.74 1.96 -24.24
C LEU A 327 -10.87 1.20 -24.93
N GLY A 328 -10.75 1.04 -26.26
CA GLY A 328 -11.70 0.29 -27.07
C GLY A 328 -11.08 -0.80 -27.94
N ALA A 329 -9.76 -0.77 -28.14
CA ALA A 329 -9.03 -1.72 -28.96
C ALA A 329 -8.23 -2.66 -28.05
N ASN A 330 -8.66 -3.92 -27.98
CA ASN A 330 -8.01 -4.98 -27.21
C ASN A 330 -7.11 -5.79 -28.13
N VAL A 331 -5.81 -5.84 -27.85
CA VAL A 331 -4.81 -6.47 -28.71
C VAL A 331 -4.21 -7.68 -28.00
N THR A 332 -4.46 -8.86 -28.54
CA THR A 332 -3.77 -10.11 -28.16
C THR A 332 -2.79 -10.49 -29.26
N THR A 333 -1.64 -11.05 -28.88
CA THR A 333 -0.56 -11.37 -29.82
C THR A 333 -0.30 -12.86 -29.91
N ASN A 334 0.22 -13.32 -31.06
CA ASN A 334 0.62 -14.71 -31.28
C ASN A 334 2.08 -14.82 -31.78
N ALA A 335 3.02 -14.54 -30.89
CA ALA A 335 4.45 -14.59 -31.16
C ALA A 335 5.07 -15.95 -30.82
N THR A 336 5.88 -16.49 -31.74
CA THR A 336 6.55 -17.79 -31.57
C THR A 336 8.06 -17.73 -31.87
N ASN A 337 8.67 -16.54 -31.81
CA ASN A 337 10.11 -16.36 -31.95
C ASN A 337 10.89 -17.10 -30.83
N ASN A 338 12.13 -17.51 -31.13
CA ASN A 338 12.85 -18.52 -30.35
C ASN A 338 13.88 -17.97 -29.33
N PHE A 339 13.93 -16.65 -29.14
CA PHE A 339 14.80 -15.96 -28.16
C PHE A 339 13.98 -15.31 -27.03
N GLY A 340 12.90 -15.99 -26.64
CA GLY A 340 11.86 -15.49 -25.76
C GLY A 340 10.75 -14.81 -26.56
N ALA A 341 9.53 -15.32 -26.46
CA ALA A 341 8.40 -14.83 -27.24
C ALA A 341 8.19 -13.32 -27.03
N SER A 342 8.04 -12.60 -28.13
CA SER A 342 7.94 -11.13 -28.17
C SER A 342 6.62 -10.75 -28.83
N GLY A 343 5.60 -10.42 -28.04
CA GLY A 343 4.25 -10.13 -28.53
C GLY A 343 4.24 -9.03 -29.58
N ILE A 344 4.65 -7.83 -29.18
CA ILE A 344 4.91 -6.69 -30.05
C ILE A 344 6.41 -6.50 -30.17
N PHE A 345 6.96 -6.49 -31.39
CA PHE A 345 8.39 -6.28 -31.62
C PHE A 345 8.63 -4.96 -32.37
N VAL A 346 9.40 -4.07 -31.75
CA VAL A 346 9.67 -2.71 -32.23
C VAL A 346 11.15 -2.55 -32.56
N GLN A 347 11.46 -2.38 -33.84
CA GLN A 347 12.83 -2.06 -34.29
C GLN A 347 12.95 -0.73 -35.02
N GLY A 348 11.83 -0.14 -35.45
CA GLY A 348 11.83 1.21 -35.98
C GLY A 348 12.11 2.23 -34.88
N ASP A 349 12.86 3.27 -35.22
CA ASP A 349 13.10 4.41 -34.33
C ASP A 349 11.86 5.33 -34.29
N ASP A 350 11.70 6.14 -33.24
CA ASP A 350 10.62 7.12 -33.05
C ASP A 350 9.20 6.50 -33.12
N VAL A 351 9.06 5.23 -32.74
CA VAL A 351 7.76 4.52 -32.75
C VAL A 351 6.93 4.91 -31.54
N THR A 352 5.64 5.19 -31.74
CA THR A 352 4.68 5.47 -30.66
C THR A 352 3.56 4.43 -30.66
N ILE A 353 3.23 3.90 -29.48
CA ILE A 353 2.02 3.11 -29.21
C ILE A 353 1.17 3.90 -28.21
N ALA A 354 -0.08 4.20 -28.57
CA ALA A 354 -0.96 5.03 -27.76
C ALA A 354 -2.41 4.52 -27.74
N GLY A 355 -3.06 4.57 -26.58
CA GLY A 355 -4.49 4.34 -26.46
C GLY A 355 -4.95 2.91 -26.72
N LEU A 356 -4.11 1.90 -26.41
CA LEU A 356 -4.45 0.48 -26.62
C LEU A 356 -4.56 -0.30 -25.30
N HIS A 357 -5.44 -1.30 -25.28
CA HIS A 357 -5.42 -2.37 -24.28
C HIS A 357 -4.57 -3.52 -24.85
N ILE A 358 -3.45 -3.82 -24.21
CA ILE A 358 -2.45 -4.79 -24.67
C ILE A 358 -2.51 -6.00 -23.75
N GLY A 359 -3.04 -7.09 -24.31
CA GLY A 359 -3.29 -8.34 -23.60
C GLY A 359 -2.16 -9.37 -23.72
N PRO A 360 -2.45 -10.63 -23.36
CA PRO A 360 -1.50 -11.74 -23.37
C PRO A 360 -0.95 -12.09 -24.76
N ASN A 361 0.19 -12.78 -24.75
CA ASN A 361 0.78 -13.42 -25.91
C ASN A 361 0.54 -14.95 -25.89
N ILE A 362 -0.21 -15.47 -26.86
CA ILE A 362 -0.48 -16.91 -27.03
C ILE A 362 0.63 -17.48 -27.94
N PRO A 363 1.67 -18.18 -27.45
CA PRO A 363 1.60 -19.38 -26.59
C PRO A 363 2.29 -19.24 -25.22
N GLY A 364 2.71 -18.04 -24.84
CA GLY A 364 3.37 -17.79 -23.57
C GLY A 364 3.73 -16.32 -23.40
N ASP A 365 3.50 -15.82 -22.19
CA ASP A 365 3.83 -14.47 -21.77
C ASP A 365 5.31 -14.42 -21.37
N ASN A 366 6.08 -13.58 -22.07
CA ASN A 366 7.48 -13.31 -21.76
C ASN A 366 7.75 -11.82 -22.00
N LYS A 367 8.06 -11.43 -23.24
CA LYS A 367 8.19 -10.01 -23.62
C LYS A 367 6.88 -9.58 -24.28
N THR A 368 6.07 -8.81 -23.56
CA THR A 368 4.81 -8.26 -24.10
C THR A 368 5.12 -7.31 -25.24
N ILE A 369 6.09 -6.42 -25.00
CA ILE A 369 6.65 -5.52 -26.00
C ILE A 369 8.17 -5.65 -25.90
N GLU A 370 8.86 -5.98 -27.00
CA GLU A 370 10.32 -5.92 -27.09
C GLU A 370 10.73 -4.75 -27.99
N ILE A 371 11.58 -3.86 -27.46
CA ILE A 371 11.97 -2.60 -28.08
C ILE A 371 13.48 -2.59 -28.30
N ILE A 372 13.89 -2.40 -29.55
CA ILE A 372 15.30 -2.23 -29.96
C ILE A 372 15.57 -0.94 -30.76
N GLY A 373 14.52 -0.19 -31.11
CA GLY A 373 14.61 1.12 -31.77
C GLY A 373 14.70 2.28 -30.76
N ASP A 374 15.36 3.37 -31.14
CA ASP A 374 15.46 4.59 -30.33
C ASP A 374 14.16 5.39 -30.32
N GLY A 375 13.95 6.27 -29.34
CA GLY A 375 12.84 7.22 -29.32
C GLY A 375 11.45 6.60 -29.12
N PHE A 376 11.38 5.36 -28.61
CA PHE A 376 10.12 4.65 -28.41
C PHE A 376 9.21 5.37 -27.39
N THR A 377 7.91 5.44 -27.67
CA THR A 377 6.88 5.96 -26.76
C THR A 377 5.76 4.96 -26.55
N LEU A 378 5.44 4.65 -25.29
CA LEU A 378 4.20 3.98 -24.88
C LEU A 378 3.38 4.94 -24.02
N LYS A 379 2.15 5.25 -24.41
CA LYS A 379 1.32 6.19 -23.66
C LYS A 379 -0.16 5.89 -23.66
N ASP A 380 -0.87 6.38 -22.64
CA ASP A 380 -2.34 6.31 -22.54
C ASP A 380 -2.89 4.87 -22.71
N SER A 381 -2.10 3.85 -22.37
CA SER A 381 -2.37 2.44 -22.66
C SER A 381 -2.49 1.60 -21.39
N HIS A 382 -3.10 0.42 -21.50
CA HIS A 382 -3.16 -0.58 -20.42
C HIS A 382 -2.42 -1.84 -20.87
N VAL A 383 -1.39 -2.23 -20.14
CA VAL A 383 -0.67 -3.50 -20.34
C VAL A 383 -1.18 -4.53 -19.33
N ASP A 384 -1.96 -5.48 -19.81
CA ASP A 384 -2.81 -6.41 -19.04
C ASP A 384 -2.40 -7.86 -19.37
N VAL A 385 -1.40 -8.38 -18.67
CA VAL A 385 -0.81 -9.70 -18.96
C VAL A 385 -0.85 -10.61 -17.72
N PRO A 386 -1.82 -11.53 -17.61
CA PRO A 386 -2.02 -12.38 -16.43
C PRO A 386 -0.83 -13.28 -16.07
N GLY A 387 -0.05 -13.70 -17.06
CA GLY A 387 1.12 -14.54 -16.85
C GLY A 387 2.33 -13.80 -16.28
N GLY A 388 2.25 -12.48 -16.13
CA GLY A 388 3.42 -11.61 -15.93
C GLY A 388 4.17 -11.43 -17.24
N GLY A 389 4.13 -10.21 -17.79
CA GLY A 389 4.83 -9.85 -19.01
C GLY A 389 5.96 -8.84 -18.79
N SER A 390 6.53 -8.33 -19.87
CA SER A 390 7.55 -7.28 -19.81
C SER A 390 7.47 -6.31 -20.98
N VAL A 391 7.52 -5.01 -20.68
CA VAL A 391 7.93 -3.96 -21.62
C VAL A 391 9.46 -3.93 -21.60
N TYR A 392 10.05 -4.62 -22.57
CA TYR A 392 11.44 -5.05 -22.54
C TYR A 392 12.29 -4.26 -23.53
N PHE A 393 13.18 -3.42 -23.01
CA PHE A 393 14.14 -2.65 -23.80
C PHE A 393 15.47 -3.40 -23.93
N ASN A 394 16.00 -3.45 -25.14
CA ASN A 394 17.25 -4.16 -25.44
C ASN A 394 17.98 -3.50 -26.60
N ASP A 395 19.28 -3.23 -26.47
CA ASP A 395 20.03 -2.58 -27.54
C ASP A 395 20.84 -3.58 -28.36
N TRP A 396 20.27 -4.02 -29.49
CA TRP A 396 20.91 -4.97 -30.41
C TRP A 396 21.91 -4.29 -31.36
N GLN A 397 21.95 -2.95 -31.35
CA GLN A 397 22.79 -2.14 -32.23
C GLN A 397 23.83 -1.33 -31.43
N PHE A 398 24.06 -1.69 -30.17
CA PHE A 398 25.03 -1.05 -29.29
C PHE A 398 26.43 -1.00 -29.93
N ASP A 399 27.01 0.19 -30.00
CA ASP A 399 28.37 0.40 -30.49
C ASP A 399 29.38 0.03 -29.39
N THR A 400 29.81 -1.22 -29.41
CA THR A 400 30.79 -1.77 -28.44
C THR A 400 32.19 -1.18 -28.55
N ILE A 401 32.49 -0.37 -29.59
CA ILE A 401 33.80 0.26 -29.76
C ILE A 401 33.85 1.58 -29.00
N ASN A 402 32.74 2.31 -29.02
CA ASN A 402 32.64 3.65 -28.44
C ASN A 402 31.77 3.71 -27.17
N ASP A 403 31.19 2.58 -26.76
CA ASP A 403 30.23 2.44 -25.68
C ASP A 403 29.02 3.39 -25.84
N VAL A 404 28.45 3.38 -27.04
CA VAL A 404 27.30 4.23 -27.40
C VAL A 404 26.09 3.35 -27.70
N SER A 405 24.99 3.63 -27.01
CA SER A 405 23.68 3.06 -27.28
C SER A 405 23.13 3.56 -28.62
N HIS A 406 22.51 2.67 -29.38
CA HIS A 406 21.54 3.06 -30.40
C HIS A 406 20.27 3.56 -29.71
N LEU A 407 19.75 2.79 -28.75
CA LEU A 407 18.56 3.12 -27.97
C LEU A 407 18.95 4.10 -26.84
N GLN A 408 18.86 5.39 -27.09
CA GLN A 408 19.30 6.47 -26.19
C GLN A 408 18.15 7.15 -25.45
N SER A 409 16.92 7.00 -25.94
CA SER A 409 15.73 7.68 -25.45
C SER A 409 14.48 6.81 -25.53
N TYR A 410 13.55 7.03 -24.59
CA TYR A 410 12.23 6.40 -24.55
C TYR A 410 11.30 7.16 -23.60
N VAL A 411 9.99 7.04 -23.83
CA VAL A 411 8.94 7.63 -22.99
C VAL A 411 7.89 6.57 -22.67
N ILE A 412 7.71 6.26 -21.40
CA ILE A 412 6.59 5.45 -20.89
C ILE A 412 5.74 6.38 -20.04
N ASP A 413 4.61 6.84 -20.57
CA ASP A 413 3.84 7.94 -19.97
C ASP A 413 2.35 7.65 -19.84
N HIS A 414 1.76 7.86 -18.66
CA HIS A 414 0.31 7.78 -18.45
C HIS A 414 -0.29 6.41 -18.87
N ASN A 415 0.32 5.32 -18.41
CA ASN A 415 -0.17 3.96 -18.64
C ASN A 415 -0.63 3.29 -17.35
N LEU A 416 -1.56 2.34 -17.48
CA LEU A 416 -1.79 1.32 -16.45
C LEU A 416 -0.96 0.08 -16.80
N ILE A 417 -0.07 -0.33 -15.90
CA ILE A 417 0.78 -1.52 -16.05
C ILE A 417 0.45 -2.43 -14.86
N ASP A 418 -0.38 -3.45 -15.09
CA ASP A 418 -0.85 -4.33 -14.03
C ASP A 418 -0.47 -5.81 -14.26
N GLN A 419 -1.00 -6.67 -13.41
CA GLN A 419 -0.81 -8.13 -13.45
C GLN A 419 0.66 -8.57 -13.42
N ASN A 420 1.46 -7.83 -12.64
CA ASN A 420 2.88 -8.11 -12.41
C ASN A 420 3.76 -7.91 -13.65
N THR A 421 3.26 -7.20 -14.67
CA THR A 421 4.07 -6.80 -15.82
C THR A 421 5.15 -5.82 -15.39
N SER A 422 6.39 -6.07 -15.83
CA SER A 422 7.52 -5.19 -15.54
C SER A 422 7.94 -4.33 -16.73
N ILE A 423 8.65 -3.25 -16.45
CA ILE A 423 9.50 -2.57 -17.42
C ILE A 423 10.93 -3.06 -17.18
N ASP A 424 11.52 -3.71 -18.17
CA ASP A 424 12.90 -4.22 -18.08
C ASP A 424 13.80 -3.48 -19.06
N ILE A 425 14.74 -2.69 -18.53
CA ILE A 425 15.76 -1.99 -19.31
C ILE A 425 17.03 -2.83 -19.28
N THR A 426 17.47 -3.32 -20.43
CA THR A 426 18.50 -4.35 -20.49
C THR A 426 19.55 -4.08 -21.56
N SER A 427 20.76 -4.63 -21.31
CA SER A 427 21.81 -4.81 -22.32
C SER A 427 22.03 -3.61 -23.24
N GLY A 428 22.54 -2.52 -22.69
CA GLY A 428 22.99 -1.36 -23.48
C GLY A 428 21.92 -0.30 -23.71
N ALA A 429 20.64 -0.61 -23.48
CA ALA A 429 19.56 0.35 -23.60
C ALA A 429 19.77 1.53 -22.63
N GLY A 430 19.88 2.73 -23.19
CA GLY A 430 20.10 3.96 -22.44
C GLY A 430 21.41 4.00 -21.66
N TYR A 431 22.47 3.29 -22.06
CA TYR A 431 23.78 3.47 -21.43
C TYR A 431 24.35 4.86 -21.74
N SER A 432 24.25 5.28 -23.01
CA SER A 432 24.56 6.64 -23.46
C SER A 432 23.28 7.43 -23.76
N GLY A 433 23.45 8.72 -24.08
CA GLY A 433 22.34 9.64 -24.30
C GLY A 433 21.89 10.36 -23.02
N PRO A 434 21.16 11.48 -23.14
CA PRO A 434 20.77 12.27 -21.98
C PRO A 434 19.72 11.55 -21.11
N VAL A 435 19.87 11.57 -19.79
CA VAL A 435 18.88 11.00 -18.84
C VAL A 435 17.50 11.63 -19.05
N SER A 436 17.44 12.92 -19.38
CA SER A 436 16.18 13.63 -19.67
C SER A 436 15.41 13.09 -20.89
N GLY A 437 16.05 12.28 -21.75
CA GLY A 437 15.42 11.60 -22.87
C GLY A 437 14.85 10.22 -22.53
N ARG A 438 15.05 9.72 -21.30
CA ARG A 438 14.59 8.42 -20.82
C ARG A 438 13.62 8.66 -19.68
N ARG A 439 12.32 8.49 -19.93
CA ARG A 439 11.25 8.94 -19.03
C ARG A 439 10.26 7.82 -18.76
N ILE A 440 9.97 7.59 -17.48
CA ILE A 440 8.90 6.72 -17.00
C ILE A 440 8.05 7.58 -16.07
N THR A 441 6.95 8.12 -16.58
CA THR A 441 6.17 9.17 -15.91
C THR A 441 4.68 8.92 -15.88
N ASN A 442 3.98 9.40 -14.85
CA ASN A 442 2.52 9.37 -14.77
C ASN A 442 1.88 7.96 -14.88
N ASN A 443 2.64 6.88 -14.69
CA ASN A 443 2.11 5.52 -14.82
C ASN A 443 1.54 5.01 -13.49
N GLU A 444 0.55 4.12 -13.57
CA GLU A 444 0.06 3.34 -12.45
C GLU A 444 0.58 1.89 -12.57
N PHE A 445 1.29 1.43 -11.55
CA PHE A 445 1.79 0.06 -11.44
C PHE A 445 1.00 -0.71 -10.39
N ILE A 446 0.44 -1.86 -10.78
CA ILE A 446 -0.25 -2.78 -9.86
C ILE A 446 0.48 -4.13 -9.86
N ASN A 447 1.03 -4.50 -8.70
CA ASN A 447 1.87 -5.66 -8.53
C ASN A 447 1.49 -6.46 -7.27
N ALA A 448 1.47 -7.77 -7.36
CA ALA A 448 1.19 -8.70 -6.26
C ALA A 448 2.29 -9.76 -6.08
N GLU A 449 3.35 -9.70 -6.89
CA GLU A 449 4.43 -10.67 -6.95
C GLU A 449 5.76 -10.06 -6.47
N PHE A 450 6.75 -10.93 -6.27
CA PHE A 450 8.08 -10.52 -5.84
C PHE A 450 8.92 -9.82 -6.93
N TRP A 451 8.43 -9.73 -8.17
CA TRP A 451 9.24 -9.16 -9.25
C TRP A 451 9.10 -7.63 -9.31
N PRO A 452 10.19 -6.84 -9.47
CA PRO A 452 10.10 -5.39 -9.52
C PRO A 452 9.32 -4.85 -10.72
N SER A 453 8.52 -3.81 -10.50
CA SER A 453 7.78 -3.10 -11.55
C SER A 453 8.70 -2.45 -12.58
N ILE A 454 9.86 -1.94 -12.15
CA ILE A 454 10.91 -1.41 -13.03
C ILE A 454 12.24 -2.08 -12.66
N SER A 455 12.91 -2.64 -13.66
CA SER A 455 14.21 -3.28 -13.47
C SER A 455 15.22 -2.82 -14.52
N PHE A 456 16.34 -2.27 -14.04
CA PHE A 456 17.53 -2.00 -14.85
C PHE A 456 18.50 -3.17 -14.71
N ASN A 457 18.89 -3.74 -15.83
CA ASN A 457 19.62 -5.00 -15.93
C ASN A 457 20.92 -4.77 -16.72
N GLY A 458 21.99 -4.47 -15.99
CA GLY A 458 23.32 -4.19 -16.51
C GLY A 458 24.20 -5.42 -16.75
N SER A 459 25.45 -5.19 -17.14
CA SER A 459 26.43 -6.26 -17.43
C SER A 459 27.03 -6.87 -16.15
N GLY A 460 28.06 -7.71 -16.27
CA GLY A 460 28.77 -8.26 -15.11
C GLY A 460 28.01 -9.35 -14.31
N THR A 461 26.75 -9.62 -14.66
CA THR A 461 25.87 -10.56 -13.92
C THR A 461 26.09 -12.04 -14.24
N GLY A 462 26.82 -12.33 -15.33
CA GLY A 462 26.95 -13.67 -15.90
C GLY A 462 25.72 -14.16 -16.68
N VAL A 463 24.62 -13.39 -16.72
CA VAL A 463 23.44 -13.69 -17.54
C VAL A 463 23.77 -13.45 -19.02
N PRO A 464 23.65 -14.45 -19.92
CA PRO A 464 24.14 -14.36 -21.29
C PRO A 464 23.52 -13.26 -22.16
N TRP A 465 22.35 -12.74 -21.76
CA TRP A 465 21.61 -11.70 -22.47
C TRP A 465 21.62 -10.34 -21.75
N PHE A 466 22.33 -10.20 -20.63
CA PHE A 466 22.64 -8.90 -20.02
C PHE A 466 24.09 -8.55 -20.33
N VAL A 467 24.34 -8.22 -21.60
CA VAL A 467 25.70 -8.16 -22.16
C VAL A 467 26.36 -6.82 -21.87
N GLN A 468 25.61 -5.72 -22.01
CA GLN A 468 26.11 -4.36 -21.84
C GLN A 468 25.49 -3.68 -20.62
N SER A 469 26.23 -2.77 -20.01
CA SER A 469 25.74 -1.90 -18.93
C SER A 469 24.58 -1.03 -19.41
N VAL A 470 23.77 -0.51 -18.47
CA VAL A 470 22.65 0.41 -18.76
C VAL A 470 22.76 1.67 -17.90
N GLY A 471 22.07 2.74 -18.28
CA GLY A 471 21.98 3.98 -17.51
C GLY A 471 20.60 4.22 -16.91
N GLY A 472 20.49 5.21 -16.02
CA GLY A 472 19.25 5.56 -15.30
C GLY A 472 18.18 6.25 -16.16
N ALA A 473 17.09 6.67 -15.55
CA ALA A 473 16.00 7.36 -16.24
C ALA A 473 15.37 8.41 -15.32
N VAL A 474 14.59 9.34 -15.87
CA VAL A 474 13.67 10.14 -15.06
C VAL A 474 12.47 9.26 -14.70
N ILE A 475 12.27 9.03 -13.40
CA ILE A 475 11.14 8.25 -12.86
C ILE A 475 10.41 9.15 -11.85
N GLU A 476 9.31 9.76 -12.27
CA GLU A 476 8.57 10.76 -11.51
C GLU A 476 7.06 10.64 -11.79
N ASP A 477 6.24 11.11 -10.87
CA ASP A 477 4.77 11.13 -10.93
C ASP A 477 4.11 9.76 -11.15
N ASN A 478 4.81 8.65 -10.89
CA ASN A 478 4.21 7.32 -10.96
C ASN A 478 3.53 6.94 -9.63
N THR A 479 2.50 6.11 -9.72
CA THR A 479 1.84 5.48 -8.57
C THR A 479 2.16 3.99 -8.55
N PHE A 480 2.74 3.52 -7.45
CA PHE A 480 3.08 2.13 -7.23
C PHE A 480 2.18 1.51 -6.16
N THR A 481 1.38 0.52 -6.56
CA THR A 481 0.56 -0.30 -5.66
C THR A 481 1.12 -1.73 -5.65
N ASN A 482 1.73 -2.13 -4.54
CA ASN A 482 2.23 -3.49 -4.35
C ASN A 482 1.55 -4.18 -3.16
N THR A 483 1.02 -5.39 -3.37
CA THR A 483 0.30 -6.20 -2.37
C THR A 483 1.06 -7.46 -1.92
N PHE A 484 2.31 -7.64 -2.38
CA PHE A 484 3.14 -8.76 -2.01
C PHE A 484 3.51 -8.71 -0.52
N ASN A 485 3.15 -9.76 0.25
CA ASN A 485 3.42 -9.89 1.69
C ASN A 485 4.35 -11.09 1.99
N GLY A 486 5.17 -11.51 1.02
CA GLY A 486 6.17 -12.57 1.21
C GLY A 486 7.55 -12.04 1.60
N ASN A 487 8.47 -12.97 1.90
CA ASN A 487 9.82 -12.64 2.40
C ASN A 487 10.90 -12.71 1.30
N ASP A 488 10.52 -12.57 0.03
CA ASP A 488 11.50 -12.68 -1.06
C ASP A 488 12.34 -11.38 -1.17
N VAL A 489 13.65 -11.51 -1.02
CA VAL A 489 14.64 -10.41 -1.12
C VAL A 489 14.70 -9.74 -2.51
N ARG A 490 13.92 -10.20 -3.48
CA ARG A 490 13.79 -9.60 -4.82
C ARG A 490 12.58 -8.66 -4.93
N ALA A 491 11.62 -8.74 -3.99
CA ALA A 491 10.38 -7.97 -3.99
C ALA A 491 10.61 -6.46 -3.92
N GLY A 492 10.09 -5.70 -4.88
CA GLY A 492 10.31 -4.26 -4.90
C GLY A 492 9.52 -3.54 -5.97
N HIS A 493 9.72 -2.24 -6.03
CA HIS A 493 9.15 -1.38 -7.07
C HIS A 493 10.18 -1.10 -8.16
N ILE A 494 11.36 -0.63 -7.74
CA ILE A 494 12.45 -0.24 -8.63
C ILE A 494 13.70 -1.00 -8.22
N ARG A 495 14.32 -1.68 -9.17
CA ARG A 495 15.57 -2.42 -8.98
C ARG A 495 16.59 -2.03 -10.03
N VAL A 496 17.84 -1.94 -9.59
CA VAL A 496 19.01 -1.87 -10.47
C VAL A 496 19.91 -3.05 -10.13
N ARG A 497 20.39 -3.78 -11.13
CA ARG A 497 21.30 -4.92 -10.92
C ARG A 497 22.38 -5.05 -11.99
N GLY A 498 23.56 -5.52 -11.57
CA GLY A 498 24.75 -5.64 -12.43
C GLY A 498 25.50 -4.32 -12.61
N ASP A 499 26.48 -4.31 -13.51
CA ASP A 499 27.25 -3.12 -13.84
C ASP A 499 26.37 -2.11 -14.59
N VAL A 500 26.31 -0.89 -14.08
CA VAL A 500 25.49 0.21 -14.62
C VAL A 500 26.24 1.53 -14.52
N GLU A 501 25.79 2.56 -15.24
CA GLU A 501 26.29 3.93 -15.04
C GLU A 501 25.64 4.56 -13.80
N VAL A 502 26.21 4.26 -12.63
CA VAL A 502 25.66 4.60 -11.30
C VAL A 502 25.32 6.09 -11.16
N SER A 503 26.09 6.99 -11.79
CA SER A 503 25.88 8.44 -11.68
C SER A 503 24.57 8.95 -12.28
N GLN A 504 23.88 8.13 -13.09
CA GLN A 504 22.63 8.48 -13.74
C GLN A 504 21.37 8.08 -12.94
N PHE A 505 21.50 7.43 -11.78
CA PHE A 505 20.37 7.00 -10.95
C PHE A 505 20.10 7.98 -9.82
N ASP A 506 19.04 8.79 -9.97
CA ASP A 506 18.60 9.71 -8.94
C ASP A 506 17.64 9.02 -7.96
N TRP A 507 18.20 8.25 -7.04
CA TRP A 507 17.43 7.53 -6.03
C TRP A 507 16.60 8.44 -5.11
N THR A 508 17.04 9.69 -4.92
CA THR A 508 16.28 10.66 -4.12
C THR A 508 15.00 11.05 -4.85
N ALA A 509 15.08 11.35 -6.15
CA ALA A 509 13.91 11.62 -6.98
C ALA A 509 13.00 10.37 -7.08
N TYR A 510 13.57 9.18 -7.29
CA TYR A 510 12.79 7.94 -7.37
C TYR A 510 11.95 7.70 -6.10
N TRP A 511 12.47 8.07 -4.94
CA TRP A 511 11.79 7.94 -3.65
C TRP A 511 10.77 9.05 -3.35
N ASN A 512 11.07 10.30 -3.74
CA ASN A 512 10.27 11.47 -3.36
C ASN A 512 9.22 11.86 -4.41
N ASP A 513 9.54 11.68 -5.67
CA ASP A 513 8.73 12.17 -6.79
C ASP A 513 7.76 11.09 -7.28
N ASN A 514 7.61 9.98 -6.55
CA ASN A 514 6.64 8.91 -6.84
C ASN A 514 5.79 8.60 -5.60
N THR A 515 4.59 8.09 -5.84
CA THR A 515 3.67 7.66 -4.77
C THR A 515 3.74 6.15 -4.60
N PHE A 516 3.88 5.68 -3.36
CA PHE A 516 3.92 4.26 -3.01
C PHE A 516 2.84 3.95 -1.97
N ASN A 517 2.11 2.84 -2.12
CA ASN A 517 1.23 2.35 -1.05
C ASN A 517 2.02 1.78 0.14
N LYS A 518 3.24 1.29 -0.13
CA LYS A 518 4.29 0.91 0.82
C LYS A 518 5.62 0.89 0.07
N ALA A 519 6.71 1.32 0.69
CA ALA A 519 8.06 1.19 0.13
C ALA A 519 9.12 1.19 1.24
N VAL A 520 10.23 0.49 1.01
CA VAL A 520 11.35 0.42 1.96
C VAL A 520 12.66 0.57 1.21
N VAL A 521 13.63 1.26 1.79
CA VAL A 521 14.99 1.35 1.24
C VAL A 521 16.02 1.23 2.36
N THR A 522 17.14 0.58 2.05
CA THR A 522 18.29 0.51 2.95
C THR A 522 19.32 1.53 2.47
N LEU A 523 19.73 2.44 3.35
CA LEU A 523 20.64 3.54 3.09
C LEU A 523 21.97 3.34 3.81
N VAL A 524 23.06 3.73 3.17
CA VAL A 524 24.41 3.64 3.72
C VAL A 524 24.57 4.66 4.87
N GLY A 525 24.85 4.16 6.06
CA GLY A 525 25.09 5.01 7.23
C GLY A 525 23.86 5.79 7.71
N ALA A 526 24.10 6.93 8.35
CA ALA A 526 23.06 7.83 8.83
C ALA A 526 22.42 8.61 7.67
N TYR A 527 21.10 8.70 7.68
CA TYR A 527 20.32 9.50 6.73
C TYR A 527 20.02 10.90 7.31
N PRO A 528 20.26 12.01 6.56
CA PRO A 528 20.80 12.14 5.19
C PRO A 528 22.34 12.02 5.08
N PRO A 529 22.92 11.70 3.89
CA PRO A 529 22.33 11.73 2.53
C PRO A 529 21.54 10.47 2.14
N PHE A 530 20.77 10.55 1.04
CA PHE A 530 20.03 9.41 0.47
C PHE A 530 20.94 8.56 -0.43
N ASP A 531 21.76 7.71 0.18
CA ASP A 531 22.69 6.81 -0.51
C ASP A 531 22.20 5.36 -0.41
N VAL A 532 21.63 4.81 -1.48
CA VAL A 532 21.02 3.48 -1.47
C VAL A 532 22.09 2.39 -1.42
N ARG A 533 21.95 1.50 -0.43
CA ARG A 533 22.85 0.36 -0.22
C ARG A 533 22.89 -0.55 -1.43
N GLU A 534 24.10 -0.79 -1.91
CA GLU A 534 24.41 -1.91 -2.77
C GLU A 534 24.62 -3.18 -1.95
N TYR A 535 24.01 -4.27 -2.38
CA TYR A 535 24.19 -5.59 -1.80
C TYR A 535 24.20 -6.65 -2.89
N ASN A 536 24.76 -7.82 -2.58
CA ASN A 536 24.78 -8.93 -3.51
C ASN A 536 23.69 -9.96 -3.16
N TYR A 537 22.97 -10.46 -4.16
CA TYR A 537 22.17 -11.67 -4.00
C TYR A 537 22.36 -12.63 -5.18
N THR A 538 22.10 -13.92 -4.93
CA THR A 538 22.15 -14.98 -5.95
C THR A 538 20.73 -15.36 -6.37
N SER A 539 20.47 -15.44 -7.67
CA SER A 539 19.22 -15.97 -8.23
C SER A 539 19.53 -16.96 -9.34
N GLY A 540 19.14 -18.21 -9.14
CA GLY A 540 19.57 -19.32 -9.99
C GLY A 540 21.08 -19.52 -9.88
N THR A 541 21.77 -19.52 -11.02
CA THR A 541 23.23 -19.64 -11.10
C THR A 541 23.96 -18.30 -11.17
N TYR A 542 23.24 -17.18 -11.05
CA TYR A 542 23.76 -15.83 -11.27
C TYR A 542 23.82 -15.05 -9.97
N SER A 543 24.85 -14.22 -9.84
CA SER A 543 25.06 -13.31 -8.72
C SER A 543 24.94 -11.88 -9.23
N PHE A 544 24.27 -11.04 -8.44
CA PHE A 544 23.92 -9.69 -8.84
C PHE A 544 24.26 -8.70 -7.73
N ASP A 545 24.99 -7.65 -8.08
CA ASP A 545 25.11 -6.45 -7.26
C ASP A 545 23.89 -5.57 -7.51
N VAL A 546 23.18 -5.21 -6.44
CA VAL A 546 21.80 -4.70 -6.50
C VAL A 546 21.60 -3.50 -5.61
N ARG A 547 20.83 -2.54 -6.11
CA ARG A 547 20.16 -1.47 -5.35
C ARG A 547 18.66 -1.55 -5.60
N ARG A 548 17.84 -1.26 -4.59
CA ARG A 548 16.40 -1.49 -4.67
C ARG A 548 15.58 -0.55 -3.78
N ILE A 549 14.45 -0.10 -4.30
CA ILE A 549 13.29 0.33 -3.50
C ILE A 549 12.37 -0.88 -3.34
N GLY A 550 12.38 -1.46 -2.14
CA GLY A 550 11.69 -2.70 -1.77
C GLY A 550 10.27 -2.47 -1.26
N VAL A 551 9.62 -3.56 -0.85
CA VAL A 551 8.23 -3.57 -0.33
C VAL A 551 8.06 -4.24 1.03
N SER A 552 9.13 -4.85 1.57
CA SER A 552 9.15 -5.47 2.90
C SER A 552 10.25 -4.88 3.78
N ILE A 553 9.95 -4.69 5.06
CA ILE A 553 10.91 -4.19 6.04
C ILE A 553 11.97 -5.25 6.30
N GLN A 554 11.57 -6.51 6.50
CA GLN A 554 12.51 -7.60 6.73
C GLN A 554 13.52 -7.73 5.57
N GLY A 555 13.04 -7.65 4.33
CA GLY A 555 13.92 -7.77 3.16
C GLY A 555 14.93 -6.63 3.02
N SER A 556 14.70 -5.49 3.67
CA SER A 556 15.64 -4.36 3.76
C SER A 556 16.57 -4.47 4.97
N VAL A 557 16.10 -5.04 6.08
CA VAL A 557 16.92 -5.39 7.24
C VAL A 557 17.93 -6.48 6.88
N ASP A 558 17.53 -7.51 6.14
CA ASP A 558 18.39 -8.64 5.72
C ASP A 558 19.62 -8.22 4.90
N VAL A 559 19.53 -7.07 4.22
CA VAL A 559 20.61 -6.54 3.36
C VAL A 559 21.36 -5.38 4.00
N ALA A 560 20.95 -4.94 5.19
CA ALA A 560 21.60 -3.89 5.93
C ALA A 560 22.95 -4.35 6.49
N THR A 561 23.84 -3.39 6.68
CA THR A 561 25.12 -3.55 7.36
C THR A 561 25.15 -2.65 8.59
N ALA A 562 26.05 -2.95 9.52
CA ALA A 562 26.12 -2.21 10.76
C ALA A 562 26.33 -0.69 10.53
N GLY A 563 25.42 0.12 11.06
CA GLY A 563 25.40 1.58 10.95
C GLY A 563 24.45 2.15 9.89
N ASP A 564 23.81 1.30 9.09
CA ASP A 564 22.88 1.74 8.05
C ASP A 564 21.52 2.22 8.57
N THR A 565 20.78 2.89 7.69
CA THR A 565 19.39 3.28 7.94
C THR A 565 18.44 2.48 7.04
N VAL A 566 17.48 1.75 7.61
CA VAL A 566 16.33 1.22 6.90
C VAL A 566 15.20 2.24 6.99
N LEU A 567 14.91 2.91 5.87
CA LEU A 567 13.92 3.98 5.77
C LEU A 567 12.63 3.43 5.16
N VAL A 568 11.49 3.70 5.81
CA VAL A 568 10.20 3.10 5.49
C VAL A 568 9.17 4.20 5.16
N LYS A 569 8.56 4.17 3.97
CA LYS A 569 7.44 5.06 3.60
C LYS A 569 6.21 4.76 4.46
N ALA A 570 5.26 5.71 4.47
CA ALA A 570 3.90 5.42 4.91
C ALA A 570 3.34 4.17 4.19
N GLY A 571 2.60 3.35 4.93
CA GLY A 571 2.06 2.09 4.43
C GLY A 571 1.82 1.07 5.53
N THR A 572 1.17 -0.03 5.15
CA THR A 572 0.89 -1.17 6.04
C THR A 572 1.78 -2.35 5.66
N TYR A 573 2.52 -2.85 6.66
CA TYR A 573 3.47 -3.94 6.55
C TYR A 573 3.02 -5.08 7.47
N GLU A 574 2.35 -6.08 6.91
CA GLU A 574 1.92 -7.28 7.64
C GLU A 574 3.05 -8.32 7.65
N GLU A 575 4.01 -8.17 8.54
CA GLU A 575 5.20 -9.02 8.62
C GLU A 575 5.78 -9.07 10.04
N GLN A 576 6.66 -10.04 10.28
CA GLN A 576 7.54 -10.02 11.46
C GLN A 576 8.90 -9.45 11.04
N VAL A 577 9.49 -8.61 11.89
CA VAL A 577 10.79 -7.97 11.65
C VAL A 577 11.80 -8.44 12.70
N ALA A 578 12.81 -9.19 12.28
CA ALA A 578 13.95 -9.60 13.08
C ALA A 578 15.17 -8.76 12.69
N VAL A 579 15.69 -8.00 13.65
CA VAL A 579 16.87 -7.14 13.52
C VAL A 579 18.00 -7.72 14.35
N ASP A 580 19.05 -8.20 13.67
CA ASP A 580 20.25 -8.79 14.27
C ASP A 580 21.54 -8.02 13.90
N THR A 581 21.36 -6.83 13.32
CA THR A 581 22.42 -5.95 12.84
C THR A 581 22.19 -4.55 13.39
N SER A 582 23.24 -3.87 13.86
CA SER A 582 23.12 -2.52 14.39
C SER A 582 22.71 -1.54 13.30
N LEU A 583 21.54 -0.91 13.39
CA LEU A 583 21.00 -0.03 12.35
C LEU A 583 20.00 0.99 12.92
N THR A 584 19.63 1.98 12.12
CA THR A 584 18.45 2.82 12.36
C THR A 584 17.29 2.27 11.54
N LEU A 585 16.17 1.93 12.18
CA LEU A 585 14.92 1.56 11.53
C LEU A 585 13.94 2.72 11.73
N LEU A 586 13.58 3.40 10.64
CA LEU A 586 12.87 4.68 10.68
C LEU A 586 11.63 4.68 9.78
N GLY A 587 10.46 4.90 10.37
CA GLY A 587 9.24 5.24 9.65
C GLY A 587 9.27 6.72 9.24
N GLU A 588 9.60 7.00 7.97
CA GLU A 588 9.83 8.35 7.45
C GLU A 588 8.64 9.30 7.68
N SER A 589 7.42 8.77 7.59
CA SER A 589 6.17 9.53 7.76
C SER A 589 5.65 9.54 9.20
N GLY A 590 6.38 8.93 10.14
CA GLY A 590 6.03 8.83 11.55
C GLY A 590 4.93 7.82 11.86
N ALA A 591 4.72 7.58 13.16
CA ALA A 591 3.88 6.49 13.66
C ALA A 591 2.41 6.58 13.22
N ALA A 592 1.91 7.75 12.84
CA ALA A 592 0.54 7.91 12.35
C ALA A 592 0.31 7.36 10.93
N SER A 593 1.37 7.00 10.20
CA SER A 593 1.27 6.61 8.78
C SER A 593 2.06 5.36 8.41
N THR A 594 2.99 4.91 9.25
CA THR A 594 3.81 3.71 9.01
C THR A 594 3.46 2.61 10.00
N PHE A 595 2.88 1.50 9.52
CA PHE A 595 2.30 0.44 10.36
C PHE A 595 3.02 -0.90 10.16
N ILE A 596 3.54 -1.50 11.24
CA ILE A 596 3.99 -2.90 11.27
C ILE A 596 2.91 -3.72 12.01
N LEU A 597 2.18 -4.55 11.28
CA LEU A 597 1.07 -5.34 11.82
C LEU A 597 1.48 -6.79 12.03
N ALA A 598 0.96 -7.40 13.10
CA ALA A 598 1.09 -8.83 13.33
C ALA A 598 0.52 -9.62 12.13
N PRO A 599 1.32 -10.48 11.48
CA PRO A 599 0.83 -11.27 10.37
C PRO A 599 -0.10 -12.39 10.85
N SER A 600 -1.00 -12.84 9.99
CA SER A 600 -1.92 -13.96 10.27
C SER A 600 -1.23 -15.29 10.58
N THR A 601 0.07 -15.41 10.28
CA THR A 601 0.90 -16.61 10.48
C THR A 601 1.90 -16.49 11.64
N ILE A 602 1.78 -15.48 12.50
CA ILE A 602 2.66 -15.33 13.67
C ILE A 602 2.63 -16.59 14.57
N PRO A 603 3.78 -17.04 15.13
CA PRO A 603 3.81 -18.18 16.05
C PRO A 603 2.93 -17.97 17.28
N ILE A 604 2.53 -19.06 17.93
CA ILE A 604 1.79 -19.01 19.20
C ILE A 604 2.62 -18.38 20.31
N ALA A 605 1.99 -17.75 21.30
CA ALA A 605 2.65 -16.94 22.33
C ALA A 605 3.69 -17.69 23.19
N SER A 606 3.60 -19.02 23.31
CA SER A 606 4.62 -19.81 24.03
C SER A 606 5.92 -19.95 23.24
N ASP A 607 5.92 -19.63 21.96
CA ASP A 607 7.11 -19.61 21.11
C ASP A 607 7.87 -18.29 21.33
N PRO A 608 9.18 -18.31 21.64
CA PRO A 608 10.00 -17.11 21.77
C PRO A 608 10.02 -16.21 20.53
N GLU A 609 9.63 -16.73 19.36
CA GLU A 609 9.56 -16.03 18.08
C GLU A 609 8.18 -15.38 17.83
N SER A 610 7.24 -15.46 18.77
CA SER A 610 5.89 -14.87 18.67
C SER A 610 5.87 -13.34 18.91
N ASN A 611 6.67 -12.59 18.16
CA ASN A 611 6.78 -11.14 18.30
C ASN A 611 6.65 -10.44 16.96
N ILE A 612 6.13 -9.21 16.94
CA ILE A 612 6.03 -8.42 15.69
C ILE A 612 7.42 -7.91 15.29
N VAL A 613 8.16 -7.33 16.25
CA VAL A 613 9.54 -6.88 16.09
C VAL A 613 10.43 -7.58 17.11
N LYS A 614 11.56 -8.12 16.65
CA LYS A 614 12.58 -8.77 17.48
C LYS A 614 13.93 -8.10 17.24
N ILE A 615 14.54 -7.56 18.29
CA ILE A 615 15.88 -6.99 18.26
C ILE A 615 16.79 -7.91 19.07
N THR A 616 17.84 -8.44 18.44
CA THR A 616 18.57 -9.60 19.02
C THR A 616 20.06 -9.60 18.70
N GLY A 617 20.87 -10.07 19.65
CA GLY A 617 22.29 -10.36 19.43
C GLY A 617 23.26 -9.45 20.20
N ALA A 618 24.31 -10.05 20.75
CA ALA A 618 25.29 -9.33 21.55
C ALA A 618 26.03 -8.27 20.72
N GLY A 619 26.02 -7.03 21.20
CA GLY A 619 26.64 -5.89 20.51
C GLY A 619 25.79 -5.29 19.38
N VAL A 620 24.57 -5.78 19.18
CA VAL A 620 23.58 -5.16 18.29
C VAL A 620 22.98 -3.95 18.98
N SER A 621 22.96 -2.81 18.27
CA SER A 621 22.43 -1.54 18.74
C SER A 621 21.49 -0.99 17.68
N VAL A 622 20.19 -0.90 18.00
CA VAL A 622 19.16 -0.45 17.06
C VAL A 622 18.52 0.85 17.54
N ASP A 623 18.40 1.82 16.64
CA ASP A 623 17.51 2.97 16.82
C ASP A 623 16.19 2.68 16.11
N PHE A 624 15.06 2.74 16.81
CA PHE A 624 13.74 2.31 16.32
C PHE A 624 12.69 3.40 16.56
N SER A 625 12.25 4.07 15.49
CA SER A 625 11.34 5.20 15.60
C SER A 625 10.39 5.40 14.42
N GLY A 626 9.26 6.06 14.69
CA GLY A 626 8.29 6.45 13.66
C GLY A 626 7.31 5.35 13.22
N PHE A 627 7.05 4.33 14.04
CA PHE A 627 6.15 3.22 13.70
C PHE A 627 4.92 3.15 14.60
N THR A 628 3.79 2.71 14.05
CA THR A 628 2.77 1.96 14.81
C THR A 628 3.09 0.47 14.70
N VAL A 629 3.41 -0.18 15.82
CA VAL A 629 3.56 -1.64 15.93
C VAL A 629 2.26 -2.18 16.54
N ALA A 630 1.52 -3.00 15.80
CA ALA A 630 0.18 -3.39 16.22
C ALA A 630 -0.17 -4.86 16.05
N GLY A 631 -0.87 -5.41 17.05
CA GLY A 631 -1.63 -6.66 16.89
C GLY A 631 -3.03 -6.38 16.31
N PRO A 632 -4.04 -7.19 16.65
CA PRO A 632 -3.98 -8.35 17.55
C PRO A 632 -3.33 -9.58 16.90
N GLY A 633 -3.00 -10.58 17.71
CA GLY A 633 -2.68 -11.92 17.23
C GLY A 633 -3.89 -12.62 16.59
N PRO A 634 -3.68 -13.65 15.76
CA PRO A 634 -4.69 -14.21 14.86
C PRO A 634 -5.80 -15.07 15.52
N GLY A 635 -5.89 -15.11 16.86
CA GLY A 635 -6.92 -15.93 17.52
C GLY A 635 -7.19 -15.54 18.97
N GLY A 636 -8.05 -16.34 19.62
CA GLY A 636 -8.70 -15.93 20.88
C GLY A 636 -7.97 -16.23 22.19
N CYS A 637 -6.78 -16.85 22.15
CA CYS A 637 -5.95 -17.09 23.33
C CYS A 637 -4.53 -17.52 22.93
N GLY A 638 -3.50 -16.89 23.50
CA GLY A 638 -2.10 -17.34 23.35
C GLY A 638 -1.55 -17.18 21.94
N THR A 639 -1.94 -16.13 21.23
CA THR A 639 -1.66 -15.98 19.79
C THR A 639 -0.59 -14.94 19.45
N ILE A 640 -0.16 -14.15 20.42
CA ILE A 640 0.96 -13.21 20.30
C ILE A 640 1.67 -13.05 21.65
N ASN A 641 3.00 -13.18 21.66
CA ASN A 641 3.80 -12.98 22.87
C ASN A 641 4.07 -11.50 23.11
N ALA A 642 4.73 -10.82 22.16
CA ALA A 642 5.10 -9.41 22.32
C ALA A 642 4.95 -8.56 21.05
N GLY A 643 4.83 -7.24 21.24
CA GLY A 643 4.95 -6.27 20.14
C GLY A 643 6.42 -6.16 19.73
N ILE A 644 7.25 -5.70 20.66
CA ILE A 644 8.70 -5.58 20.51
C ILE A 644 9.40 -6.46 21.55
N PHE A 645 10.37 -7.28 21.14
CA PHE A 645 11.21 -8.07 22.05
C PHE A 645 12.70 -7.78 21.83
N VAL A 646 13.35 -7.19 22.84
CA VAL A 646 14.80 -6.95 22.89
C VAL A 646 15.46 -8.06 23.72
N ARG A 647 16.39 -8.79 23.13
CA ARG A 647 16.95 -10.02 23.72
C ARG A 647 18.39 -10.30 23.29
N ASP A 648 18.96 -11.33 23.90
CA ASP A 648 20.28 -11.88 23.60
C ASP A 648 21.38 -10.82 23.62
N ASP A 649 21.40 -9.98 24.67
CA ASP A 649 22.36 -8.90 24.93
C ASP A 649 22.32 -7.75 23.90
N ALA A 650 21.21 -7.57 23.19
CA ALA A 650 20.99 -6.44 22.31
C ALA A 650 20.61 -5.16 23.06
N TYR A 651 20.90 -4.02 22.44
CA TYR A 651 20.46 -2.69 22.84
C TYR A 651 19.45 -2.13 21.83
N ALA A 652 18.39 -1.47 22.33
CA ALA A 652 17.44 -0.73 21.49
C ALA A 652 17.12 0.66 22.07
N ASN A 653 17.20 1.70 21.25
CA ASN A 653 16.56 2.99 21.51
C ASN A 653 15.18 2.99 20.83
N ILE A 654 14.10 2.91 21.60
CA ILE A 654 12.72 2.78 21.13
C ILE A 654 12.00 4.09 21.42
N HIS A 655 11.75 4.91 20.40
CA HIS A 655 11.14 6.22 20.60
C HIS A 655 10.22 6.73 19.49
N ASP A 656 9.32 7.65 19.82
CA ASP A 656 8.34 8.23 18.88
C ASP A 656 7.46 7.18 18.17
N ASN A 657 7.11 6.09 18.86
CA ASN A 657 6.28 5.02 18.32
C ASN A 657 4.90 4.95 18.98
N LYS A 658 3.98 4.23 18.32
CA LYS A 658 2.76 3.70 18.93
C LYS A 658 2.87 2.18 19.01
N ILE A 659 2.62 1.59 20.18
CA ILE A 659 2.56 0.14 20.34
C ILE A 659 1.18 -0.21 20.84
N VAL A 660 0.35 -0.79 19.96
CA VAL A 660 -1.10 -0.90 20.19
C VAL A 660 -1.63 -2.30 19.95
N ASP A 661 -2.70 -2.68 20.68
CA ASP A 661 -3.44 -3.92 20.45
C ASP A 661 -2.59 -5.20 20.44
N VAL A 662 -1.50 -5.24 21.22
CA VAL A 662 -0.69 -6.45 21.40
C VAL A 662 -1.43 -7.41 22.34
N ARG A 663 -2.44 -8.09 21.79
CA ARG A 663 -3.38 -8.94 22.50
C ARG A 663 -3.95 -10.04 21.61
N ASP A 664 -4.67 -10.98 22.22
CA ASP A 664 -5.54 -11.88 21.48
C ASP A 664 -6.80 -11.14 20.96
N ASP A 665 -7.46 -11.72 19.95
CA ASP A 665 -8.74 -11.24 19.45
C ASP A 665 -9.83 -12.33 19.49
N PRO A 666 -10.89 -12.16 20.31
CA PRO A 666 -11.12 -11.04 21.24
C PRO A 666 -10.16 -11.04 22.43
N PHE A 667 -10.04 -9.88 23.11
CA PHE A 667 -9.26 -9.70 24.35
C PHE A 667 -9.54 -10.82 25.37
N SER A 668 -8.47 -11.49 25.82
CA SER A 668 -8.56 -12.76 26.55
C SER A 668 -7.84 -12.73 27.91
N GLY A 669 -8.10 -13.75 28.73
CA GLY A 669 -7.43 -13.95 30.03
C GLY A 669 -6.08 -14.67 29.95
N CYS A 670 -5.58 -14.93 28.74
CA CYS A 670 -4.34 -15.68 28.54
C CYS A 670 -3.12 -14.81 28.87
N GLN A 671 -2.09 -15.41 29.47
CA GLN A 671 -0.95 -14.68 30.06
C GLN A 671 0.09 -14.31 28.98
N ASN A 672 -0.35 -13.61 27.94
CA ASN A 672 0.45 -13.19 26.78
C ASN A 672 0.09 -11.77 26.36
N GLY A 673 0.80 -11.21 25.39
CA GLY A 673 0.55 -9.88 24.86
C GLY A 673 1.22 -8.77 25.68
N VAL A 674 2.55 -8.76 25.65
CA VAL A 674 3.40 -7.71 26.23
C VAL A 674 3.74 -6.68 25.15
N ALA A 675 3.49 -5.38 25.36
CA ALA A 675 3.76 -4.39 24.32
C ALA A 675 5.26 -4.31 23.99
N ILE A 676 6.11 -4.15 25.02
CA ILE A 676 7.57 -4.13 24.91
C ILE A 676 8.19 -5.05 25.97
N GLN A 677 8.97 -6.04 25.54
CA GLN A 677 9.69 -6.99 26.39
C GLN A 677 11.21 -6.77 26.28
N ILE A 678 11.90 -6.58 27.41
CA ILE A 678 13.35 -6.40 27.51
C ILE A 678 13.94 -7.53 28.37
N GLY A 679 14.64 -8.46 27.73
CA GLY A 679 15.08 -9.71 28.35
C GLY A 679 13.91 -10.57 28.86
N ARG A 680 14.17 -11.79 29.31
CA ARG A 680 13.14 -12.68 29.89
C ARG A 680 13.77 -13.79 30.72
N ALA A 681 13.42 -13.85 32.01
CA ALA A 681 14.03 -14.80 32.94
C ALA A 681 13.75 -16.27 32.55
N SER A 682 12.54 -16.59 32.06
CA SER A 682 12.19 -17.95 31.64
C SER A 682 12.97 -18.46 30.41
N LEU A 683 13.56 -17.53 29.65
CA LEU A 683 14.41 -17.84 28.49
C LEU A 683 15.90 -17.63 28.79
N SER A 684 16.25 -17.23 30.01
CA SER A 684 17.61 -16.87 30.41
C SER A 684 18.27 -15.87 29.44
N THR A 685 17.50 -14.91 28.93
CA THR A 685 17.97 -13.91 27.95
C THR A 685 17.89 -12.50 28.53
N SER A 686 18.83 -11.65 28.16
CA SER A 686 19.01 -10.28 28.62
C SER A 686 18.81 -9.29 27.47
N GLY A 687 18.41 -8.06 27.79
CA GLY A 687 18.33 -6.95 26.83
C GLY A 687 18.50 -5.61 27.53
N THR A 688 18.90 -4.58 26.77
CA THR A 688 18.97 -3.20 27.28
C THR A 688 18.14 -2.28 26.39
N ALA A 689 17.40 -1.34 26.96
CA ALA A 689 16.68 -0.37 26.13
C ALA A 689 16.49 1.01 26.76
N ASP A 690 16.56 2.04 25.93
CA ASP A 690 15.97 3.35 26.22
C ASP A 690 14.61 3.41 25.54
N ILE A 691 13.55 3.63 26.30
CA ILE A 691 12.16 3.60 25.85
C ILE A 691 11.57 4.98 26.13
N SER A 692 11.48 5.84 25.10
CA SER A 692 11.09 7.24 25.27
C SER A 692 9.98 7.71 24.34
N ASP A 693 9.10 8.60 24.81
CA ASP A 693 8.13 9.30 23.95
C ASP A 693 7.22 8.35 23.11
N ASN A 694 6.89 7.16 23.64
CA ASN A 694 5.98 6.20 22.99
C ASN A 694 4.55 6.30 23.55
N GLU A 695 3.57 5.95 22.71
CA GLU A 695 2.17 5.74 23.11
C GLU A 695 1.85 4.23 23.12
N ILE A 696 1.57 3.67 24.30
CA ILE A 696 1.40 2.23 24.52
C ILE A 696 0.01 1.94 25.07
N SER A 697 -0.81 1.17 24.34
CA SER A 697 -2.18 0.86 24.76
C SER A 697 -2.71 -0.44 24.16
N GLY A 698 -3.85 -0.94 24.66
CA GLY A 698 -4.52 -2.12 24.09
C GLY A 698 -3.76 -3.45 24.21
N TYR A 699 -2.63 -3.48 24.92
CA TYR A 699 -1.89 -4.72 25.21
C TYR A 699 -2.66 -5.61 26.18
N GLN A 700 -2.41 -6.93 26.13
CA GLN A 700 -3.17 -7.87 26.96
C GLN A 700 -2.63 -8.01 28.37
N LYS A 701 -1.31 -8.05 28.55
CA LYS A 701 -0.69 -8.36 29.84
C LYS A 701 0.08 -7.19 30.42
N ASN A 702 1.17 -6.79 29.79
CA ASN A 702 2.04 -5.73 30.30
C ASN A 702 2.31 -4.70 29.21
N GLY A 703 2.41 -3.43 29.58
CA GLY A 703 2.88 -2.38 28.68
C GLY A 703 4.36 -2.56 28.40
N VAL A 704 5.20 -2.34 29.41
CA VAL A 704 6.64 -2.58 29.35
C VAL A 704 7.02 -3.65 30.39
N THR A 705 7.86 -4.61 30.01
CA THR A 705 8.44 -5.60 30.94
C THR A 705 9.95 -5.64 30.78
N VAL A 706 10.68 -5.45 31.86
CA VAL A 706 12.13 -5.63 31.96
C VAL A 706 12.40 -6.81 32.89
N SER A 707 13.04 -7.85 32.37
CA SER A 707 13.12 -9.13 33.07
C SER A 707 14.46 -9.82 32.86
N ASN A 708 14.86 -10.61 33.86
CA ASN A 708 16.13 -11.34 33.96
C ASN A 708 17.32 -10.50 34.46
N VAL A 709 18.22 -11.17 35.17
CA VAL A 709 19.52 -10.62 35.55
C VAL A 709 20.29 -10.21 34.30
N GLY A 710 20.86 -9.01 34.32
CA GLY A 710 21.60 -8.43 33.20
C GLY A 710 20.73 -7.62 32.24
N SER A 711 19.40 -7.62 32.41
CA SER A 711 18.52 -6.70 31.68
C SER A 711 18.42 -5.35 32.38
N SER A 712 18.32 -4.28 31.59
CA SER A 712 18.09 -2.93 32.10
C SER A 712 17.27 -2.06 31.15
N ALA A 713 16.53 -1.09 31.66
CA ALA A 713 15.89 -0.10 30.79
C ALA A 713 15.73 1.28 31.44
N THR A 714 15.80 2.32 30.61
CA THR A 714 15.35 3.68 30.94
C THR A 714 14.00 3.92 30.29
N VAL A 715 12.93 4.07 31.06
CA VAL A 715 11.56 4.25 30.57
C VAL A 715 11.14 5.69 30.82
N THR A 716 11.10 6.54 29.79
CA THR A 716 10.91 7.99 29.95
C THR A 716 9.80 8.60 29.11
N ASN A 717 9.02 9.52 29.68
CA ASN A 717 8.01 10.31 28.94
C ASN A 717 7.01 9.50 28.08
N ASN A 718 6.76 8.23 28.41
CA ASN A 718 5.80 7.42 27.67
C ASN A 718 4.37 7.64 28.21
N VAL A 719 3.39 7.42 27.33
CA VAL A 719 1.97 7.34 27.71
C VAL A 719 1.54 5.88 27.65
N ILE A 720 1.26 5.28 28.82
CA ILE A 720 0.96 3.85 28.96
C ILE A 720 -0.44 3.68 29.54
N THR A 721 -1.34 3.07 28.77
CA THR A 721 -2.77 2.98 29.14
C THR A 721 -3.27 1.53 29.10
N GLY A 722 -3.75 1.06 30.26
CA GLY A 722 -4.41 -0.24 30.40
C GLY A 722 -5.86 -0.23 29.91
N ALA A 723 -6.55 -1.37 30.05
CA ALA A 723 -7.93 -1.56 29.59
C ALA A 723 -8.99 -0.87 30.48
N GLY A 724 -8.57 -0.26 31.60
CA GLY A 724 -9.47 0.19 32.65
C GLY A 724 -10.01 -0.97 33.50
N PRO A 725 -11.12 -0.77 34.22
CA PRO A 725 -11.76 -1.81 35.01
C PRO A 725 -12.13 -3.03 34.17
N THR A 726 -11.44 -4.14 34.38
CA THR A 726 -11.68 -5.40 33.66
C THR A 726 -11.86 -6.58 34.61
N THR A 727 -12.59 -7.59 34.17
CA THR A 727 -12.72 -8.91 34.85
C THR A 727 -11.91 -10.00 34.16
N ILE A 728 -11.18 -9.67 33.09
CA ILE A 728 -10.59 -10.65 32.18
C ILE A 728 -9.16 -11.00 32.59
N ILE A 729 -8.32 -9.99 32.82
CA ILE A 729 -6.90 -10.17 33.11
C ILE A 729 -6.39 -8.99 33.96
N ALA A 730 -5.47 -9.28 34.88
CA ALA A 730 -4.74 -8.26 35.60
C ALA A 730 -3.55 -7.77 34.77
N GLN A 731 -3.53 -6.48 34.47
CA GLN A 731 -2.53 -5.82 33.63
C GLN A 731 -1.53 -5.02 34.46
N ASN A 732 -0.31 -4.88 33.94
CA ASN A 732 0.63 -3.88 34.45
C ASN A 732 1.01 -2.85 33.40
N GLY A 733 1.26 -1.61 33.83
CA GLY A 733 1.83 -0.58 32.98
C GLY A 733 3.29 -0.87 32.69
N VAL A 734 4.12 -0.81 33.74
CA VAL A 734 5.54 -1.18 33.69
C VAL A 734 5.80 -2.30 34.70
N GLN A 735 6.56 -3.31 34.29
CA GLN A 735 7.06 -4.36 35.17
C GLN A 735 8.58 -4.43 35.09
N VAL A 736 9.23 -4.48 36.26
CA VAL A 736 10.66 -4.79 36.39
C VAL A 736 10.78 -6.01 37.28
N SER A 737 11.46 -7.06 36.82
CA SER A 737 11.48 -8.31 37.58
C SER A 737 12.70 -9.21 37.36
N GLY A 738 12.89 -10.18 38.27
CA GLY A 738 13.83 -11.28 38.06
C GLY A 738 15.29 -10.86 38.03
N GLY A 739 15.66 -9.88 38.87
CA GLY A 739 17.01 -9.33 39.00
C GLY A 739 17.39 -8.30 37.94
N ALA A 740 16.42 -7.80 37.17
CA ALA A 740 16.61 -6.68 36.25
C ALA A 740 16.76 -5.36 37.02
N THR A 741 17.16 -4.31 36.29
CA THR A 741 17.21 -2.93 36.80
C THR A 741 16.44 -1.97 35.90
N ALA A 742 15.87 -0.88 36.44
CA ALA A 742 15.28 0.15 35.59
C ALA A 742 15.25 1.54 36.23
N GLU A 743 15.25 2.57 35.38
CA GLU A 743 14.85 3.93 35.74
C GLU A 743 13.54 4.26 35.02
N ILE A 744 12.50 4.67 35.75
CA ILE A 744 11.17 4.93 35.19
C ILE A 744 10.79 6.38 35.48
N ASN A 745 10.93 7.26 34.50
CA ASN A 745 10.91 8.72 34.75
C ASN A 745 9.90 9.48 33.87
N GLY A 746 9.08 10.36 34.47
CA GLY A 746 8.23 11.29 33.71
C GLY A 746 7.11 10.64 32.87
N ASN A 747 6.76 9.38 33.12
CA ASN A 747 5.73 8.69 32.34
C ASN A 747 4.32 9.04 32.82
N THR A 748 3.35 8.93 31.92
CA THR A 748 1.91 8.96 32.25
C THR A 748 1.34 7.55 32.16
N ILE A 749 0.98 6.95 33.29
CA ILE A 749 0.55 5.54 33.37
C ILE A 749 -0.87 5.46 33.95
N SER A 750 -1.82 4.88 33.22
CA SER A 750 -3.22 4.93 33.64
C SER A 750 -4.05 3.68 33.35
N ASN A 751 -5.19 3.57 34.05
CA ASN A 751 -6.26 2.62 33.76
C ASN A 751 -5.87 1.13 33.89
N HIS A 752 -5.12 0.77 34.93
CA HIS A 752 -4.82 -0.63 35.26
C HIS A 752 -5.71 -1.11 36.40
N SER A 753 -6.78 -1.87 36.14
CA SER A 753 -7.63 -2.37 37.23
C SER A 753 -8.27 -3.73 36.96
N TYR A 754 -8.06 -4.66 37.89
CA TYR A 754 -8.68 -5.98 37.88
C TYR A 754 -9.76 -6.06 38.97
N SER A 755 -10.99 -5.77 38.55
CA SER A 755 -12.15 -5.64 39.42
C SER A 755 -12.53 -6.87 40.26
N PRO A 756 -12.18 -8.13 39.88
CA PRO A 756 -12.44 -9.27 40.77
C PRO A 756 -11.62 -9.23 42.06
N GLY A 757 -10.53 -8.45 42.12
CA GLY A 757 -9.73 -8.23 43.32
C GLY A 757 -9.00 -9.48 43.87
N SER A 758 -9.06 -10.62 43.17
CA SER A 758 -8.30 -11.82 43.54
C SER A 758 -6.81 -11.72 43.22
N TYR A 759 -6.47 -10.75 42.36
CA TYR A 759 -5.13 -10.25 42.03
C TYR A 759 -5.23 -8.73 41.93
N THR A 760 -4.10 -8.03 41.87
CA THR A 760 -4.07 -6.59 41.59
C THR A 760 -3.44 -6.29 40.24
N SER A 761 -4.02 -5.33 39.52
CA SER A 761 -3.38 -4.68 38.36
C SER A 761 -2.58 -3.48 38.85
N THR A 762 -1.41 -3.26 38.26
CA THR A 762 -0.44 -2.30 38.79
C THR A 762 -0.07 -1.25 37.75
N GLY A 763 0.08 0.01 38.16
CA GLY A 763 0.74 0.99 37.31
C GLY A 763 2.20 0.59 37.07
N MET A 764 2.95 0.39 38.15
CA MET A 764 4.34 -0.06 38.12
C MET A 764 4.58 -1.20 39.12
N LEU A 765 4.95 -2.37 38.63
CA LEU A 765 5.29 -3.55 39.44
C LEU A 765 6.81 -3.78 39.41
N ILE A 766 7.45 -3.75 40.57
CA ILE A 766 8.87 -4.04 40.77
C ILE A 766 8.93 -5.29 41.64
N PHE A 767 9.42 -6.40 41.09
CA PHE A 767 9.33 -7.71 41.72
C PHE A 767 10.67 -8.46 41.65
N ALA A 768 11.32 -8.61 42.80
CA ALA A 768 12.66 -9.20 42.90
C ALA A 768 13.66 -8.50 41.97
N ALA A 769 13.64 -7.16 41.96
CA ALA A 769 14.40 -6.30 41.06
C ALA A 769 14.61 -4.92 41.67
N ASP A 770 15.63 -4.19 41.23
CA ASP A 770 15.91 -2.84 41.71
C ASP A 770 15.43 -1.82 40.68
N ALA A 771 14.63 -0.83 41.08
CA ALA A 771 14.16 0.20 40.17
C ALA A 771 13.83 1.51 40.85
N ASP A 772 14.26 2.59 40.22
CA ASP A 772 13.97 3.96 40.63
C ASP A 772 12.83 4.54 39.80
N THR A 773 11.98 5.35 40.43
CA THR A 773 10.85 5.99 39.76
C THR A 773 10.82 7.49 40.07
N TYR A 774 10.96 8.34 39.05
CA TYR A 774 11.01 9.78 39.24
C TYR A 774 9.93 10.53 38.45
N GLY A 775 9.12 11.37 39.09
CA GLY A 775 8.29 12.34 38.36
C GLY A 775 7.15 11.75 37.52
N ASN A 776 6.72 10.51 37.78
CA ASN A 776 5.65 9.88 36.99
C ASN A 776 4.26 10.36 37.43
N THR A 777 3.33 10.43 36.48
CA THR A 777 1.91 10.67 36.74
C THR A 777 1.13 9.38 36.56
N LEU A 778 0.54 8.89 37.64
CA LEU A 778 -0.24 7.67 37.68
C LEU A 778 -1.70 7.98 38.00
N SER A 779 -2.63 7.45 37.20
CA SER A 779 -4.07 7.69 37.42
C SER A 779 -4.92 6.44 37.22
N GLU A 780 -5.86 6.21 38.14
CA GLU A 780 -6.84 5.12 38.05
C GLU A 780 -6.20 3.73 37.83
N ASN A 781 -5.06 3.53 38.49
CA ASN A 781 -4.43 2.22 38.66
C ASN A 781 -4.88 1.66 40.01
N GLN A 782 -5.36 0.42 40.04
CA GLN A 782 -5.83 -0.27 41.25
C GLN A 782 -4.73 -0.31 42.33
N THR A 783 -3.51 -0.63 41.91
CA THR A 783 -2.27 -0.34 42.66
C THR A 783 -1.40 0.60 41.83
N GLY A 784 -0.97 1.72 42.40
CA GLY A 784 -0.08 2.66 41.72
C GLY A 784 1.31 2.07 41.52
N ILE A 785 2.08 1.97 42.59
CA ILE A 785 3.43 1.39 42.61
C ILE A 785 3.45 0.20 43.57
N TYR A 786 3.96 -0.92 43.10
CA TYR A 786 4.11 -2.13 43.89
C TYR A 786 5.57 -2.58 43.86
N HIS A 787 6.29 -2.39 44.97
CA HIS A 787 7.68 -2.79 45.15
C HIS A 787 7.77 -4.04 46.03
N ILE A 788 8.36 -5.13 45.53
CA ILE A 788 8.56 -6.38 46.26
C ILE A 788 10.00 -6.87 46.09
N GLU A 789 10.66 -7.24 47.19
CA GLU A 789 11.96 -7.94 47.19
C GLU A 789 13.09 -7.25 46.40
N GLY A 790 13.23 -5.93 46.53
CA GLY A 790 14.24 -5.13 45.83
C GLY A 790 14.43 -3.75 46.46
N SER A 791 15.44 -3.01 46.01
CA SER A 791 15.71 -1.64 46.47
C SER A 791 15.32 -0.60 45.43
N GLY A 792 14.97 0.61 45.86
CA GLY A 792 14.63 1.68 44.93
C GLY A 792 14.18 2.98 45.60
N VAL A 793 14.37 4.06 44.85
CA VAL A 793 13.93 5.41 45.21
C VAL A 793 12.72 5.80 44.37
N HIS A 794 11.62 6.08 45.05
CA HIS A 794 10.37 6.52 44.45
C HIS A 794 10.14 7.99 44.77
N GLU A 795 10.52 8.86 43.84
CA GLU A 795 10.56 10.29 44.06
C GLU A 795 9.65 11.10 43.13
N ALA A 796 8.99 12.14 43.66
CA ALA A 796 8.25 13.13 42.87
C ALA A 796 7.11 12.58 42.01
N ASN A 797 6.56 11.41 42.34
CA ASN A 797 5.45 10.81 41.60
C ASN A 797 4.11 11.40 42.07
N VAL A 798 3.17 11.57 41.13
CA VAL A 798 1.82 12.05 41.38
C VAL A 798 0.84 10.91 41.10
N LEU A 799 0.16 10.42 42.13
CA LEU A 799 -0.78 9.30 42.07
C LEU A 799 -2.19 9.78 42.42
N ASN A 800 -3.14 9.51 41.54
CA ASN A 800 -4.57 9.76 41.77
C ASN A 800 -5.37 8.48 41.53
N VAL A 801 -6.16 8.05 42.51
CA VAL A 801 -6.94 6.82 42.40
C VAL A 801 -8.32 6.96 43.00
N SER A 802 -9.33 6.38 42.35
CA SER A 802 -10.70 6.33 42.87
C SER A 802 -11.36 4.98 42.66
N THR A 803 -12.35 4.67 43.51
CA THR A 803 -13.21 3.49 43.36
C THR A 803 -14.05 3.59 42.10
N ALA A 804 -14.41 4.81 41.69
CA ALA A 804 -15.17 5.08 40.47
C ALA A 804 -14.34 4.78 39.21
N GLY A 805 -13.09 5.25 39.15
CA GLY A 805 -12.22 5.04 37.98
C GLY A 805 -11.66 3.63 37.89
N THR A 806 -11.34 2.98 39.01
CA THR A 806 -10.84 1.59 39.02
C THR A 806 -11.96 0.55 39.03
N GLY A 807 -13.18 0.88 39.42
CA GLY A 807 -14.25 -0.09 39.66
C GLY A 807 -13.92 -1.13 40.74
N SER A 808 -12.88 -0.89 41.53
CA SER A 808 -12.42 -1.73 42.63
C SER A 808 -12.65 -0.98 43.95
N PRO A 809 -13.14 -1.65 45.02
CA PRO A 809 -13.17 -1.04 46.35
C PRO A 809 -11.78 -1.02 47.01
N TYR A 810 -10.84 -1.82 46.51
CA TYR A 810 -9.47 -1.91 47.03
C TYR A 810 -8.55 -1.04 46.17
N LEU A 811 -8.00 0.02 46.77
CA LEU A 811 -7.12 0.98 46.09
C LEU A 811 -5.82 1.12 46.88
N TYR A 812 -4.71 1.19 46.17
CA TYR A 812 -3.39 1.35 46.78
C TYR A 812 -2.59 2.39 46.00
N GLY A 813 -2.07 3.42 46.68
CA GLY A 813 -1.06 4.30 46.10
C GLY A 813 0.25 3.53 45.94
N PHE A 814 0.85 3.16 47.07
CA PHE A 814 2.04 2.32 47.16
C PHE A 814 1.75 1.03 47.92
N VAL A 815 2.40 -0.04 47.48
CA VAL A 815 2.55 -1.29 48.23
C VAL A 815 4.04 -1.62 48.28
N ILE A 816 4.57 -1.78 49.49
CA ILE A 816 5.98 -2.05 49.76
C ILE A 816 6.10 -3.40 50.46
N ASP A 817 6.92 -4.24 49.84
CA ASP A 817 7.14 -5.65 50.12
C ASP A 817 5.90 -6.55 50.07
N ALA A 818 6.16 -7.84 50.26
CA ALA A 818 5.23 -8.93 50.07
C ALA A 818 3.93 -8.71 50.88
N PRO A 819 2.79 -8.72 50.20
CA PRO A 819 1.50 -8.45 50.80
C PRO A 819 1.06 -9.60 51.72
N PRO A 820 0.08 -9.35 52.61
CA PRO A 820 -0.71 -10.44 53.17
C PRO A 820 -1.37 -11.29 52.06
N PRO A 821 -1.77 -12.55 52.33
CA PRO A 821 -2.28 -13.51 51.33
C PRO A 821 -3.44 -13.07 50.40
N GLY A 822 -3.98 -11.86 50.57
CA GLY A 822 -5.11 -11.30 49.83
C GLY A 822 -4.78 -10.33 48.68
N LEU A 823 -3.58 -9.74 48.57
CA LEU A 823 -3.24 -8.74 47.54
C LEU A 823 -2.22 -9.29 46.53
N LYS A 824 -2.59 -10.32 45.76
CA LYS A 824 -1.62 -11.01 44.90
C LYS A 824 -1.22 -10.15 43.70
N PRO A 825 0.08 -9.85 43.48
CA PRO A 825 0.52 -9.21 42.25
C PRO A 825 0.28 -10.13 41.05
N ALA A 826 0.14 -9.57 39.86
CA ALA A 826 0.09 -10.31 38.62
C ALA A 826 0.69 -9.46 37.50
N PRO A 827 1.49 -10.04 36.58
CA PRO A 827 1.97 -11.41 36.55
C PRO A 827 3.07 -11.73 37.56
N PHE A 828 3.12 -13.01 37.88
CA PHE A 828 4.37 -13.71 38.15
C PHE A 828 4.87 -14.21 36.78
N GLU A 829 6.15 -13.99 36.45
CA GLU A 829 6.81 -14.53 35.25
C GLU A 829 6.47 -16.01 34.97
N ASP A 830 6.58 -16.45 33.71
CA ASP A 830 6.26 -17.82 33.26
C ASP A 830 6.85 -18.92 34.16
N ALA A 831 6.02 -19.49 35.05
CA ALA A 831 6.11 -20.81 35.70
C ALA A 831 7.46 -21.25 36.34
N GLY A 832 8.45 -20.38 36.52
CA GLY A 832 9.79 -20.75 36.99
C GLY A 832 10.20 -20.22 38.36
N LEU A 833 9.65 -19.08 38.78
CA LEU A 833 9.81 -18.60 40.15
C LEU A 833 8.72 -19.28 40.99
N PRO A 834 9.06 -20.00 42.08
CA PRO A 834 8.02 -20.59 42.90
C PRO A 834 7.09 -19.46 43.38
N GLU A 835 5.80 -19.77 43.52
CA GLU A 835 4.88 -18.93 44.31
C GLU A 835 5.64 -18.34 45.51
N PRO A 836 5.44 -17.08 45.89
CA PRO A 836 6.12 -16.50 47.05
C PRO A 836 5.96 -17.38 48.31
N LEU A 837 4.97 -18.27 48.33
CA LEU A 837 4.76 -19.27 49.39
C LEU A 837 5.55 -20.60 49.24
N ALA A 838 6.02 -20.98 48.05
CA ALA A 838 6.59 -22.32 47.78
C ALA A 838 8.12 -22.37 47.77
N ALA A 839 8.83 -21.30 47.40
CA ALA A 839 10.31 -21.25 47.40
C ALA A 839 10.88 -21.27 48.83
N ILE A 840 10.17 -20.63 49.74
CA ILE A 840 10.70 -20.19 51.03
C ILE A 840 10.70 -21.31 52.08
N ASN A 841 10.00 -22.43 51.83
CA ASN A 841 10.05 -23.60 52.70
C ASN A 841 11.39 -24.36 52.66
N SER A 842 12.38 -23.92 51.87
CA SER A 842 13.67 -24.62 51.73
C SER A 842 14.92 -23.83 52.14
N VAL A 843 14.82 -22.55 52.51
CA VAL A 843 15.97 -21.75 52.94
C VAL A 843 15.89 -21.49 54.45
N SER A 844 16.44 -22.42 55.23
CA SER A 844 16.54 -22.34 56.69
C SER A 844 17.78 -21.55 57.15
N THR A 845 18.16 -20.49 56.43
CA THR A 845 19.28 -19.61 56.83
C THR A 845 18.81 -18.17 56.76
N LEU A 846 18.75 -17.52 57.92
CA LEU A 846 18.51 -16.08 58.11
C LEU A 846 19.19 -15.26 57.00
N SER A 847 18.40 -14.58 56.17
CA SER A 847 18.92 -13.56 55.26
C SER A 847 19.33 -12.35 56.08
N SER A 848 20.51 -11.79 55.81
CA SER A 848 20.96 -10.49 56.33
C SER A 848 20.90 -9.40 55.26
N ALA A 849 20.22 -9.67 54.14
CA ALA A 849 20.08 -8.74 53.04
C ALA A 849 18.85 -7.86 53.29
N VAL A 850 19.06 -6.55 53.16
CA VAL A 850 18.08 -5.51 53.39
C VAL A 850 17.69 -4.93 52.03
N GLN A 851 16.40 -4.70 51.81
CA GLN A 851 15.90 -3.84 50.75
C GLN A 851 15.73 -2.42 51.28
N ASP A 852 16.33 -1.47 50.57
CA ASP A 852 16.23 -0.05 50.88
C ASP A 852 15.15 0.57 49.98
N VAL A 853 14.03 0.98 50.59
CA VAL A 853 12.90 1.57 49.86
C VAL A 853 12.63 2.99 50.36
N ASP A 854 12.92 3.96 49.51
CA ASP A 854 12.75 5.38 49.81
C ASP A 854 11.55 5.94 49.02
N VAL A 855 10.49 6.36 49.71
CA VAL A 855 9.31 7.03 49.14
C VAL A 855 9.39 8.51 49.47
N LEU A 856 9.81 9.31 48.50
CA LEU A 856 10.22 10.71 48.69
C LEU A 856 9.39 11.68 47.84
N ASN A 857 8.98 12.83 48.40
CA ASN A 857 8.45 13.93 47.60
C ASN A 857 7.22 13.56 46.70
N ASN A 858 6.42 12.55 47.03
CA ASN A 858 5.28 12.12 46.20
C ASN A 858 3.97 12.81 46.63
N GLU A 859 3.02 12.91 45.70
CA GLU A 859 1.65 13.34 45.97
C GLU A 859 0.67 12.20 45.69
N LEU A 860 0.01 11.68 46.72
CA LEU A 860 -0.93 10.57 46.66
C LEU A 860 -2.32 11.06 47.04
N THR A 861 -3.29 10.87 46.16
CA THR A 861 -4.69 11.25 46.39
C THR A 861 -5.62 10.06 46.16
N GLY A 862 -6.38 9.71 47.20
CA GLY A 862 -7.49 8.76 47.15
C GLY A 862 -8.86 9.43 47.06
N ASP A 863 -9.92 8.64 47.19
CA ASP A 863 -11.32 9.10 47.16
C ASP A 863 -12.05 9.01 48.52
N GLY A 864 -11.33 8.69 49.60
CA GLY A 864 -11.85 8.55 50.96
C GLY A 864 -12.54 7.22 51.24
N SER A 865 -12.38 6.23 50.36
CA SER A 865 -12.95 4.90 50.57
C SER A 865 -12.21 4.15 51.69
N SER A 866 -12.94 3.50 52.60
CA SER A 866 -12.36 2.81 53.76
C SER A 866 -11.41 1.64 53.43
N ALA A 867 -11.52 1.07 52.22
CA ALA A 867 -10.62 0.01 51.74
C ALA A 867 -9.54 0.57 50.79
N SER A 868 -9.13 1.82 50.99
CA SER A 868 -8.04 2.46 50.24
C SER A 868 -6.86 2.81 51.13
N TYR A 869 -5.66 2.64 50.59
CA TYR A 869 -4.39 2.80 51.30
C TYR A 869 -3.47 3.73 50.51
N GLY A 870 -2.97 4.78 51.15
CA GLY A 870 -1.99 5.67 50.52
C GLY A 870 -0.66 4.93 50.31
N ILE A 871 -0.02 4.51 51.40
CA ILE A 871 1.21 3.72 51.41
C ILE A 871 1.02 2.53 52.35
N GLY A 872 0.98 1.31 51.82
CA GLY A 872 1.00 0.09 52.62
C GLY A 872 2.37 -0.57 52.59
N ALA A 873 2.98 -0.80 53.76
CA ALA A 873 4.24 -1.54 53.88
C ALA A 873 4.04 -2.79 54.74
N TYR A 874 4.41 -3.94 54.20
CA TYR A 874 4.05 -5.24 54.76
C TYR A 874 5.28 -6.12 55.01
N GLY A 875 5.68 -6.20 56.26
CA GLY A 875 6.72 -7.12 56.73
C GLY A 875 6.18 -8.53 57.03
N GLY A 876 7.07 -9.51 56.94
CA GLY A 876 6.83 -10.90 57.36
C GLY A 876 6.39 -11.85 56.24
N TYR A 877 6.24 -11.38 55.00
CA TYR A 877 5.83 -12.24 53.88
C TYR A 877 6.90 -12.39 52.79
N GLY A 878 7.97 -11.59 52.82
CA GLY A 878 9.06 -11.58 51.83
C GLY A 878 10.33 -12.27 52.31
N ALA A 879 11.35 -12.25 51.45
CA ALA A 879 12.68 -12.80 51.71
C ALA A 879 13.73 -11.77 52.20
N LEU A 880 13.52 -10.47 51.98
CA LEU A 880 14.45 -9.40 52.35
C LEU A 880 13.91 -8.60 53.54
N ASP A 881 14.80 -8.19 54.45
CA ASP A 881 14.42 -7.26 55.51
C ASP A 881 14.21 -5.85 54.95
N ILE A 882 13.34 -5.04 55.54
CA ILE A 882 12.88 -3.77 54.97
C ILE A 882 13.46 -2.58 55.74
N ASP A 883 14.25 -1.74 55.06
CA ASP A 883 14.56 -0.38 55.49
C ASP A 883 13.68 0.60 54.71
N LEU A 884 12.74 1.24 55.42
CA LEU A 884 11.73 2.10 54.81
C LEU A 884 11.91 3.56 55.25
N THR A 885 12.13 4.44 54.26
CA THR A 885 12.02 5.89 54.44
C THR A 885 10.82 6.43 53.68
N VAL A 886 9.92 7.13 54.37
CA VAL A 886 8.79 7.85 53.78
C VAL A 886 8.91 9.31 54.17
N LYS A 887 9.30 10.17 53.22
CA LYS A 887 9.61 11.56 53.53
C LYS A 887 9.07 12.56 52.52
N ASN A 888 8.63 13.72 53.00
CA ASN A 888 8.17 14.83 52.15
C ASN A 888 7.00 14.44 51.23
N ASN A 889 6.15 13.49 51.60
CA ASN A 889 5.00 13.11 50.76
C ASN A 889 3.74 13.87 51.18
N LYS A 890 2.83 14.14 50.24
CA LYS A 890 1.43 14.44 50.52
C LYS A 890 0.62 13.17 50.38
N VAL A 891 -0.07 12.75 51.43
CA VAL A 891 -0.95 11.58 51.44
C VAL A 891 -2.33 12.04 51.89
N PHE A 892 -3.25 12.10 50.92
CA PHE A 892 -4.54 12.75 51.10
C PHE A 892 -5.72 11.84 50.72
N ASN A 893 -6.75 11.85 51.57
CA ASN A 893 -8.07 11.29 51.26
C ASN A 893 -8.06 9.79 50.95
N PHE A 894 -7.35 8.98 51.72
CA PHE A 894 -7.48 7.51 51.73
C PHE A 894 -8.31 7.03 52.91
N GLY A 895 -8.66 5.74 52.96
CA GLY A 895 -9.16 5.10 54.17
C GLY A 895 -8.08 5.14 55.23
N THR A 896 -6.95 4.53 54.91
CA THR A 896 -5.72 4.61 55.71
C THR A 896 -4.63 5.32 54.91
N GLY A 897 -4.07 6.41 55.44
CA GLY A 897 -2.97 7.14 54.81
C GLY A 897 -1.74 6.24 54.65
N LEU A 898 -1.22 5.75 55.78
CA LEU A 898 -0.12 4.79 55.83
C LEU A 898 -0.49 3.57 56.67
N ASP A 899 -0.28 2.37 56.14
CA ASP A 899 -0.48 1.11 56.86
C ASP A 899 0.86 0.37 56.99
N ILE A 900 1.33 0.22 58.23
CA ILE A 900 2.57 -0.48 58.57
C ILE A 900 2.18 -1.74 59.33
N TYR A 901 2.40 -2.89 58.68
CA TYR A 901 1.98 -4.18 59.20
C TYR A 901 3.15 -5.16 59.15
N GLN A 902 3.38 -5.92 60.22
CA GLN A 902 4.42 -6.95 60.24
C GLN A 902 3.84 -8.25 60.78
N CYS A 903 3.68 -9.23 59.91
CA CYS A 903 3.15 -10.53 60.30
C CYS A 903 3.95 -11.15 61.47
N THR A 904 3.25 -11.51 62.56
CA THR A 904 3.86 -12.08 63.78
C THR A 904 3.62 -13.58 63.98
N SER A 905 2.70 -14.19 63.22
CA SER A 905 2.44 -15.64 63.29
C SER A 905 2.03 -16.25 61.93
N GLY A 906 2.59 -17.41 61.57
CA GLY A 906 2.30 -18.07 60.29
C GLY A 906 2.97 -17.41 59.06
N CYS A 907 4.05 -16.68 59.31
CA CYS A 907 4.75 -15.81 58.35
C CYS A 907 6.04 -16.49 57.84
N THR A 908 6.71 -15.88 56.86
CA THR A 908 7.98 -16.37 56.29
C THR A 908 9.17 -15.92 57.15
N THR A 909 9.82 -14.80 56.84
CA THR A 909 11.03 -14.33 57.55
C THR A 909 11.34 -12.83 57.55
N SER A 910 10.98 -12.05 56.52
CA SER A 910 11.33 -10.61 56.42
C SER A 910 10.82 -9.78 57.62
N VAL A 911 11.62 -8.85 58.13
CA VAL A 911 11.19 -7.88 59.15
C VAL A 911 11.56 -6.46 58.75
N PHE A 912 10.96 -5.46 59.39
CA PHE A 912 11.46 -4.08 59.30
C PHE A 912 12.72 -3.92 60.13
N THR A 913 13.81 -3.47 59.50
CA THR A 913 15.05 -3.04 60.18
C THR A 913 14.94 -1.59 60.63
N ASN A 914 14.21 -0.78 59.88
CA ASN A 914 13.98 0.63 60.15
C ASN A 914 12.69 1.12 59.45
N VAL A 915 11.95 2.01 60.11
CA VAL A 915 10.77 2.68 59.55
C VAL A 915 10.78 4.15 59.96
N VAL A 916 11.02 5.02 58.99
CA VAL A 916 11.18 6.46 59.15
C VAL A 916 10.11 7.13 58.31
N VAL A 917 9.11 7.73 58.95
CA VAL A 917 8.01 8.46 58.32
C VAL A 917 8.12 9.91 58.79
N ASN A 918 8.80 10.81 58.08
CA ASN A 918 8.99 12.19 58.57
C ASN A 918 8.67 13.24 57.51
N LEU A 919 8.31 14.44 57.95
CA LEU A 919 8.08 15.58 57.05
C LEU A 919 7.01 15.31 55.98
N ASN A 920 6.01 14.49 56.26
CA ASN A 920 4.88 14.24 55.35
C ASN A 920 3.67 15.09 55.76
N SER A 921 2.79 15.36 54.80
CA SER A 921 1.45 15.90 55.01
C SER A 921 0.44 14.76 54.88
N ILE A 922 -0.05 14.29 56.02
CA ILE A 922 -0.99 13.16 56.13
C ILE A 922 -2.34 13.76 56.53
N THR A 923 -3.26 13.88 55.57
CA THR A 923 -4.47 14.68 55.78
C THR A 923 -5.72 14.06 55.17
N GLY A 924 -6.86 14.25 55.85
CA GLY A 924 -8.17 13.90 55.30
C GLY A 924 -8.40 12.40 55.14
N ASN A 925 -7.58 11.55 55.76
CA ASN A 925 -7.75 10.10 55.73
C ASN A 925 -8.87 9.69 56.71
N THR A 926 -9.76 8.78 56.31
CA THR A 926 -11.04 8.58 57.00
C THR A 926 -10.99 7.63 58.18
N ASP A 927 -10.10 6.64 58.14
CA ASP A 927 -9.95 5.61 59.18
C ASP A 927 -8.70 5.88 60.03
N TYR A 928 -7.52 5.99 59.40
CA TYR A 928 -6.26 6.35 60.07
C TYR A 928 -5.37 7.20 59.15
N GLY A 929 -4.66 8.17 59.72
CA GLY A 929 -3.50 8.79 59.05
C GLY A 929 -2.33 7.81 58.95
N LEU A 930 -2.02 7.12 60.06
CA LEU A 930 -1.02 6.06 60.11
C LEU A 930 -1.47 4.96 61.08
N LEU A 931 -1.50 3.72 60.61
CA LEU A 931 -1.79 2.53 61.42
C LEU A 931 -0.54 1.66 61.54
N ASN A 932 -0.10 1.38 62.77
CA ASN A 932 0.93 0.38 63.07
C ASN A 932 0.30 -0.79 63.82
N THR A 933 0.13 -1.92 63.14
CA THR A 933 -0.65 -3.05 63.69
C THR A 933 0.11 -3.90 64.70
N ASP A 934 1.42 -4.09 64.53
CA ASP A 934 2.22 -5.09 65.25
C ASP A 934 3.23 -4.50 66.25
N ALA A 935 3.10 -3.20 66.56
CA ALA A 935 3.92 -2.47 67.53
C ALA A 935 5.44 -2.55 67.26
N ILE A 936 5.82 -2.46 65.98
CA ILE A 936 7.22 -2.23 65.60
C ILE A 936 7.59 -0.76 65.84
N PRO A 937 8.86 -0.41 66.14
CA PRO A 937 9.26 0.99 66.26
C PRO A 937 9.06 1.74 64.94
N VAL A 938 8.17 2.74 64.93
CA VAL A 938 7.96 3.66 63.79
C VAL A 938 8.28 5.08 64.26
N ASN A 939 9.30 5.70 63.65
CA ASN A 939 9.57 7.12 63.85
C ASN A 939 8.67 7.91 62.91
N ALA A 940 7.63 8.54 63.45
CA ALA A 940 6.68 9.37 62.74
C ALA A 940 6.76 10.86 63.14
N GLU A 941 7.91 11.31 63.64
CA GLU A 941 8.09 12.70 64.07
C GLU A 941 8.00 13.68 62.87
N LEU A 942 7.70 14.94 63.16
CA LEU A 942 7.71 16.04 62.20
C LEU A 942 6.79 15.81 60.98
N ASN A 943 5.68 15.09 61.12
CA ASN A 943 4.61 15.06 60.12
C ASN A 943 3.53 16.09 60.45
N TRP A 944 2.84 16.58 59.42
CA TRP A 944 1.61 17.36 59.55
C TRP A 944 0.41 16.41 59.47
N TRP A 945 -0.43 16.41 60.52
CA TRP A 945 -1.56 15.49 60.68
C TRP A 945 -2.92 16.15 60.44
N ASN A 946 -3.00 17.19 59.61
CA ASN A 946 -4.22 17.99 59.37
C ASN A 946 -4.66 18.89 60.55
N SER A 947 -3.93 18.90 61.68
CA SER A 947 -4.25 19.76 62.82
C SER A 947 -3.01 20.26 63.57
N PRO A 948 -2.99 21.53 64.03
CA PRO A 948 -1.88 22.05 64.83
C PRO A 948 -1.71 21.36 66.19
N ASP A 949 -2.76 20.76 66.75
CA ASP A 949 -2.73 20.05 68.02
C ASP A 949 -2.34 18.56 67.90
N GLY A 950 -1.95 18.11 66.70
CA GLY A 950 -1.43 16.78 66.44
C GLY A 950 -2.50 15.75 66.08
N PRO A 951 -2.09 14.48 65.89
CA PRO A 951 -3.00 13.41 65.46
C PRO A 951 -3.95 12.98 66.58
N ALA A 952 -5.14 12.50 66.20
CA ALA A 952 -6.03 11.78 67.12
C ALA A 952 -5.36 10.46 67.60
N PRO A 953 -5.73 9.94 68.80
CA PRO A 953 -6.80 10.41 69.69
C PRO A 953 -6.40 11.54 70.65
N THR A 954 -5.14 11.97 70.66
CA THR A 954 -4.65 13.02 71.58
C THR A 954 -4.92 14.44 71.08
N GLY A 955 -4.86 14.66 69.77
CA GLY A 955 -5.25 15.89 69.07
C GLY A 955 -6.51 15.70 68.23
N SER A 956 -6.71 16.59 67.26
CA SER A 956 -7.87 16.59 66.34
C SER A 956 -7.52 16.32 64.88
N GLY A 957 -6.26 16.00 64.59
CA GLY A 957 -5.77 15.57 63.29
C GLY A 957 -6.16 14.15 62.91
N ASP A 958 -5.69 13.70 61.74
CA ASP A 958 -5.83 12.32 61.25
C ASP A 958 -5.32 11.32 62.31
N GLU A 959 -6.04 10.22 62.50
CA GLU A 959 -5.83 9.29 63.63
C GLU A 959 -4.55 8.46 63.47
N VAL A 960 -3.78 8.34 64.56
CA VAL A 960 -2.64 7.41 64.64
C VAL A 960 -3.02 6.21 65.50
N GLY A 961 -2.95 5.02 64.92
CA GLY A 961 -3.22 3.74 65.59
C GLY A 961 -1.94 2.96 65.86
N GLY A 962 -1.82 2.35 67.05
CA GLY A 962 -0.68 1.50 67.42
C GLY A 962 0.47 2.22 68.11
N ASP A 963 1.66 1.59 68.16
CA ASP A 963 2.86 2.14 68.79
C ASP A 963 3.67 2.97 67.80
N VAL A 964 3.47 4.29 67.79
CA VAL A 964 4.04 5.19 66.78
C VAL A 964 4.58 6.42 67.48
N ASP A 965 5.86 6.75 67.23
CA ASP A 965 6.50 7.94 67.80
C ASP A 965 6.27 9.15 66.89
N PHE A 966 5.15 9.86 67.11
CA PHE A 966 4.78 11.03 66.32
C PHE A 966 5.13 12.37 66.98
N THR A 967 5.84 12.38 68.12
CA THR A 967 6.12 13.59 68.90
C THR A 967 7.61 13.94 68.87
N PRO A 968 8.01 15.14 68.39
CA PRO A 968 7.15 16.27 68.01
C PRO A 968 6.48 16.08 66.65
N TRP A 969 5.28 16.65 66.44
CA TRP A 969 4.62 16.78 65.13
C TRP A 969 4.75 18.20 64.57
N LEU A 970 4.50 18.37 63.27
CA LEU A 970 4.36 19.70 62.66
C LEU A 970 3.00 20.29 63.02
N CYS A 971 3.02 21.55 63.41
CA CYS A 971 1.83 22.30 63.80
C CYS A 971 1.35 23.28 62.70
N ASN A 972 2.04 23.30 61.56
CA ASN A 972 1.66 24.08 60.39
C ASN A 972 1.79 23.20 59.14
N GLY A 973 0.67 22.98 58.44
CA GLY A 973 0.60 22.21 57.20
C GLY A 973 0.91 23.00 55.93
N THR A 974 1.46 24.21 56.04
CA THR A 974 1.85 25.01 54.88
C THR A 974 3.07 24.39 54.21
N ASP A 975 2.90 24.00 52.95
CA ASP A 975 4.00 23.65 52.07
C ASP A 975 4.75 24.92 51.65
N THR A 976 6.07 24.91 51.77
CA THR A 976 6.92 26.08 51.45
C THR A 976 7.59 25.98 50.09
N SER A 977 7.46 24.85 49.39
CA SER A 977 7.90 24.71 48.01
C SER A 977 6.72 24.59 47.05
N ALA A 978 7.00 24.77 45.76
CA ALA A 978 6.09 24.43 44.67
C ALA A 978 6.46 23.10 43.99
N ASP A 979 7.54 22.45 44.43
CA ASP A 979 7.94 21.13 43.95
C ASP A 979 6.92 20.06 44.39
N THR A 980 6.92 18.90 43.71
CA THR A 980 6.06 17.78 44.10
C THR A 980 6.37 17.31 45.54
N GLY A 981 5.33 16.90 46.26
CA GLY A 981 5.46 16.43 47.65
C GLY A 981 5.14 17.52 48.66
N PHE A 982 5.70 17.43 49.86
CA PHE A 982 5.48 18.33 50.98
C PHE A 982 6.81 18.80 51.55
N GLN A 983 7.10 20.09 51.46
CA GLN A 983 8.33 20.70 51.98
C GLN A 983 8.00 21.70 53.09
N PRO A 984 7.82 21.23 54.35
CA PRO A 984 7.39 22.05 55.47
C PRO A 984 8.48 22.98 56.00
N ASN A 985 8.06 24.08 56.63
CA ASN A 985 8.96 24.88 57.47
C ASN A 985 9.11 24.24 58.86
N VAL A 986 10.18 23.48 59.05
CA VAL A 986 10.54 22.83 60.32
C VAL A 986 10.94 23.79 61.45
N LEU A 987 11.06 25.09 61.17
CA LEU A 987 11.34 26.12 62.17
C LEU A 987 10.08 26.78 62.74
N THR A 988 8.88 26.32 62.37
CA THR A 988 7.63 26.87 62.88
C THR A 988 7.42 26.44 64.32
N ASP A 989 7.62 27.36 65.27
CA ASP A 989 7.33 27.17 66.68
C ASP A 989 5.82 27.31 66.97
N CYS A 990 5.26 26.33 67.67
CA CYS A 990 3.84 26.26 68.00
C CYS A 990 3.55 26.01 69.48
N TYR A 991 4.59 25.99 70.31
CA TYR A 991 4.43 25.92 71.75
C TYR A 991 4.83 27.27 72.31
N GLY A 992 3.86 27.99 72.90
CA GLY A 992 4.19 29.22 73.58
C GLY A 992 5.17 28.98 74.74
N PRO A 993 5.94 30.00 75.13
CA PRO A 993 6.94 29.88 76.19
C PRO A 993 6.36 29.41 77.51
N VAL A 994 7.08 28.54 78.21
CA VAL A 994 6.69 28.03 79.54
C VAL A 994 7.05 29.06 80.61
N VAL A 995 6.06 29.49 81.38
CA VAL A 995 6.28 30.40 82.52
C VAL A 995 6.51 29.59 83.80
N THR A 996 7.68 29.75 84.40
CA THR A 996 8.08 29.09 85.67
C THR A 996 8.54 30.11 86.72
N ASN A 997 8.80 29.66 87.94
CA ASN A 997 9.31 30.49 89.04
C ASN A 997 8.46 31.75 89.31
N VAL A 998 7.13 31.63 89.29
CA VAL A 998 6.24 32.74 89.62
C VAL A 998 6.24 32.97 91.14
N TYR A 999 6.72 34.13 91.59
CA TYR A 999 6.73 34.50 93.01
C TYR A 999 6.62 36.01 93.23
N THR A 1000 6.27 36.40 94.46
CA THR A 1000 6.15 37.80 94.86
C THR A 1000 7.15 38.21 95.94
N ILE A 1001 7.71 39.42 95.88
CA ILE A 1001 8.58 39.97 96.95
C ILE A 1001 8.22 41.44 97.25
N PRO A 1002 8.00 41.81 98.53
CA PRO A 1002 7.90 40.91 99.68
C PRO A 1002 6.65 40.01 99.59
N THR A 1003 6.69 38.83 100.21
CA THR A 1003 5.57 37.88 100.23
C THR A 1003 4.39 38.32 101.10
N VAL A 1004 4.61 39.32 101.97
CA VAL A 1004 3.57 39.97 102.79
C VAL A 1004 3.80 41.47 102.76
N VAL A 1005 2.72 42.23 102.56
CA VAL A 1005 2.74 43.71 102.57
C VAL A 1005 1.44 44.23 103.20
N TYR A 1006 1.48 45.43 103.77
CA TYR A 1006 0.25 46.14 104.18
C TYR A 1006 -0.61 46.49 102.97
N LEU A 1007 -1.93 46.57 103.16
CA LEU A 1007 -2.87 47.03 102.14
C LEU A 1007 -2.41 48.37 101.54
N ASN A 1008 -2.45 48.49 100.21
CA ASN A 1008 -1.87 49.57 99.40
C ASN A 1008 -0.34 49.63 99.37
N GLY A 1009 0.37 48.61 99.83
CA GLY A 1009 1.81 48.49 99.65
C GLY A 1009 2.19 47.95 98.27
N TRP A 1010 3.45 48.15 97.89
CA TRP A 1010 3.98 47.73 96.60
C TRP A 1010 4.62 46.34 96.69
N ILE A 1011 4.30 45.47 95.72
CA ILE A 1011 4.81 44.11 95.60
C ILE A 1011 5.41 43.94 94.19
N TRP A 1012 6.58 43.29 94.12
CA TRP A 1012 7.10 42.77 92.85
C TRP A 1012 6.52 41.39 92.58
N VAL A 1013 5.93 41.17 91.41
CA VAL A 1013 5.71 39.84 90.83
C VAL A 1013 6.85 39.54 89.87
N LYS A 1014 7.41 38.34 89.95
CA LYS A 1014 8.56 37.89 89.16
C LYS A 1014 8.28 36.50 88.62
N ALA A 1015 8.79 36.21 87.42
CA ALA A 1015 8.72 34.90 86.78
C ALA A 1015 9.88 34.71 85.79
N THR A 1016 10.02 33.51 85.25
CA THR A 1016 10.87 33.20 84.09
C THR A 1016 9.95 32.74 82.97
N ALA A 1017 9.96 33.42 81.82
CA ALA A 1017 9.36 32.94 80.59
C ALA A 1017 10.46 32.21 79.80
N ASP A 1018 10.28 30.92 79.55
CA ASP A 1018 11.31 30.05 78.97
C ASP A 1018 10.76 29.32 77.76
N ASP A 1019 11.31 29.64 76.60
CA ASP A 1019 11.00 28.96 75.35
C ASP A 1019 12.10 27.99 74.90
N VAL A 1020 13.21 27.89 75.63
CA VAL A 1020 14.40 27.11 75.20
C VAL A 1020 14.06 25.66 74.88
N ALA A 1021 13.09 25.08 75.59
CA ALA A 1021 12.67 23.68 75.44
C ALA A 1021 11.40 23.48 74.58
N THR A 1022 10.72 24.56 74.19
CA THR A 1022 9.42 24.50 73.48
C THR A 1022 9.51 24.99 72.03
N GLY A 1023 10.29 26.04 71.76
CA GLY A 1023 10.44 26.62 70.42
C GLY A 1023 11.78 27.32 70.16
N ASN A 1024 12.51 27.63 71.24
CA ASN A 1024 13.75 28.40 71.28
C ASN A 1024 13.65 29.77 70.57
N ALA A 1025 12.44 30.33 70.47
CA ALA A 1025 12.19 31.68 70.00
C ALA A 1025 12.43 32.70 71.12
N ASN A 1026 12.86 33.91 70.76
CA ASN A 1026 13.05 34.98 71.74
C ASN A 1026 11.70 35.40 72.35
N ILE A 1027 11.65 35.53 73.68
CA ILE A 1027 10.48 36.08 74.35
C ILE A 1027 10.30 37.53 73.91
N VAL A 1028 9.10 37.90 73.42
CA VAL A 1028 8.80 39.25 72.90
C VAL A 1028 8.03 40.12 73.88
N SER A 1029 7.31 39.51 74.84
CA SER A 1029 6.55 40.21 75.88
C SER A 1029 6.18 39.25 77.01
N ALA A 1030 5.81 39.79 78.17
CA ALA A 1030 5.17 39.04 79.25
C ALA A 1030 4.21 39.95 80.00
N ASP A 1031 3.07 39.40 80.41
CA ASP A 1031 2.05 40.09 81.20
C ASP A 1031 1.77 39.33 82.49
N TYR A 1032 1.28 40.04 83.51
CA TYR A 1032 0.78 39.44 84.74
C TYR A 1032 -0.66 39.87 85.00
N ASN A 1033 -1.42 39.03 85.69
CA ASN A 1033 -2.78 39.32 86.13
C ASN A 1033 -2.94 38.85 87.58
N VAL A 1034 -3.47 39.72 88.43
CA VAL A 1034 -3.74 39.42 89.83
C VAL A 1034 -5.23 39.58 90.07
N ASN A 1035 -5.87 38.57 90.67
CA ASN A 1035 -7.29 38.60 91.02
C ASN A 1035 -8.24 38.95 89.85
N ASN A 1036 -7.86 38.54 88.63
CA ASN A 1036 -8.64 38.74 87.42
C ASN A 1036 -8.87 40.23 87.05
N SER A 1037 -7.93 41.12 87.42
CA SER A 1037 -8.01 42.56 87.14
C SER A 1037 -7.72 42.95 85.68
N GLY A 1038 -7.45 41.98 84.82
CA GLY A 1038 -6.91 42.18 83.47
C GLY A 1038 -5.39 42.03 83.44
N TRP A 1039 -4.85 41.70 82.27
CA TRP A 1039 -3.42 41.50 82.03
C TRP A 1039 -2.69 42.84 81.92
N VAL A 1040 -1.56 42.97 82.62
CA VAL A 1040 -0.72 44.16 82.68
C VAL A 1040 0.72 43.81 82.28
N PRO A 1041 1.41 44.63 81.46
CA PRO A 1041 2.76 44.35 81.03
C PRO A 1041 3.79 44.23 82.16
N MET A 1042 4.70 43.28 81.99
CA MET A 1042 5.92 43.10 82.76
C MET A 1042 7.12 43.67 82.00
N TRP A 1043 8.26 43.77 82.69
CA TRP A 1043 9.55 44.13 82.11
C TRP A 1043 10.52 42.95 82.20
N ALA A 1044 11.31 42.73 81.14
CA ALA A 1044 12.52 41.91 81.19
C ALA A 1044 13.50 42.48 82.23
N TRP A 1045 14.30 41.60 82.86
CA TRP A 1045 15.17 41.99 83.96
C TRP A 1045 16.34 42.86 83.52
N ASP A 1046 16.88 42.56 82.36
CA ASP A 1046 17.97 43.25 81.68
C ASP A 1046 17.50 44.51 80.91
N GLY A 1047 16.20 44.61 80.66
CA GLY A 1047 15.53 45.75 80.04
C GLY A 1047 15.06 45.51 78.60
N THR A 1048 15.32 44.35 78.01
CA THR A 1048 14.92 44.01 76.63
C THR A 1048 14.40 42.58 76.54
N PHE A 1049 13.41 42.36 75.69
CA PHE A 1049 12.85 41.05 75.40
C PHE A 1049 13.57 40.49 74.16
N ASN A 1050 14.66 39.73 74.36
CA ASN A 1050 15.55 39.33 73.27
C ASN A 1050 16.29 38.00 73.45
N GLU A 1051 15.96 37.22 74.48
CA GLU A 1051 16.49 35.88 74.68
C GLU A 1051 15.35 34.85 74.75
N PRO A 1052 15.58 33.57 74.41
CA PRO A 1052 14.57 32.52 74.55
C PRO A 1052 14.24 32.19 76.01
N ASN A 1053 15.10 32.55 76.96
CA ASN A 1053 14.85 32.44 78.39
C ASN A 1053 14.91 33.81 79.04
N GLU A 1054 13.76 34.39 79.36
CA GLU A 1054 13.66 35.77 79.83
C GLU A 1054 13.15 35.82 81.28
N LYS A 1055 13.88 36.51 82.15
CA LYS A 1055 13.42 36.78 83.52
C LYS A 1055 12.57 38.04 83.53
N VAL A 1056 11.33 37.93 83.97
CA VAL A 1056 10.35 39.02 83.91
C VAL A 1056 9.98 39.50 85.31
N LYS A 1057 9.68 40.79 85.45
CA LYS A 1057 9.21 41.42 86.69
C LYS A 1057 8.18 42.51 86.42
N ALA A 1058 7.22 42.66 87.32
CA ALA A 1058 6.36 43.84 87.38
C ALA A 1058 6.15 44.28 88.82
N LEU A 1059 5.91 45.58 89.02
CA LEU A 1059 5.59 46.15 90.32
C LEU A 1059 4.12 46.53 90.34
N PHE A 1060 3.37 45.98 91.29
CA PHE A 1060 1.96 46.28 91.47
C PHE A 1060 1.65 46.68 92.91
N LYS A 1061 0.53 47.36 93.10
CA LYS A 1061 0.07 47.80 94.42
C LYS A 1061 -1.00 46.83 94.92
N ALA A 1062 -0.82 46.25 96.09
CA ALA A 1062 -1.78 45.32 96.69
C ALA A 1062 -2.99 46.09 97.23
N THR A 1063 -3.94 46.42 96.36
CA THR A 1063 -5.12 47.27 96.65
C THR A 1063 -6.28 46.50 97.29
N THR A 1064 -6.21 45.17 97.29
CA THR A 1064 -7.17 44.27 97.95
C THR A 1064 -6.44 43.44 99.01
N PRO A 1065 -7.06 43.16 100.17
CA PRO A 1065 -6.52 42.19 101.11
C PRO A 1065 -6.44 40.83 100.42
N GLY A 1066 -5.24 40.25 100.39
CA GLY A 1066 -5.00 38.87 99.95
C GLY A 1066 -5.34 37.86 101.05
#